data_AF-A0A845TWK1-F1
#
_entry.id   AF-A0A845TWK1-F1
#
_cell.length_a   1.000
_cell.length_b   1.000
_cell.length_c   1.000
_cell.angle_alpha   90.00
_cell.angle_beta   90.00
_cell.angle_gamma   90.00
#
_symmetry.space_group_name_H-M   'P 1'
#
loop_
_entity.id
_entity.type
_entity.pdbx_description
1 polymer ?
#
loop_
_entity_poly.entity_id
_entity_poly.type
_entity_poly.pdbx_seq_one_letter_code
_entity_poly.pdbx_strand_id
1 'polypeptide(L)'
;MKMTNTDVRSTVRSSSRQRLRGSSTVRSANYFGALAVVVLFLFPLAAAAGRGPRSGPAGEASDRSVGKRQLLSEQNGTIPIRDAGRVRVEMEMGDVRILTGAAGAVSYHLRVEGPAGDSSAADRKNVFTVSAQAAGDGVNVSGRKISERHGGRLWVSLELTLPRNSPLEVNTQGGTIDVASIDARLRLETGGGNITVGKVGGDARLESGGGHITVQDVSGELTAETGGGHISAGRIRGDAVLRTGGGHIRVAEVDGTARLETGGGNIFLQQAGSRLNVSTGGGRIVVGEASGGLQASTGGGGIRILRVVGPTELQTGAGAIFLSQVQGSVKASTASGAITAWLVAPALPAQGKTAGGAKIPARPVDAGSELESGNGDIVVYMPRDLGVVIEATLENSEAYHIDADPALALKVTSGQPGRGGALRAEASLNGGGRRVRLKAEDGNIHLRLATATGPAFSFDESKFEADLEKSTSGLDHLLDNLGVMIDQEFEMQQRKCELEMDMQHSVEDLKRHAHEMAEHGKEMAEQMRHAHENRAGVWGDRVVVPADELRQKISHRVEPVYPERAKRQQLEGTVRLRVAVDASGQVEDVKVLSGSPLFTQAAAEAVRQWRFEPTMLEGKCVPVVSEVAVTFRLP
;
A
#
# COMPACT_ATOMS: atom_id res chain seq x y z
N MET A 1 53.23 -53.27 37.21
CA MET A 1 54.15 -52.11 37.22
C MET A 1 53.31 -50.88 36.84
N LYS A 2 53.45 -49.68 37.45
CA LYS A 2 54.63 -48.79 37.65
C LYS A 2 55.22 -48.21 36.34
N MET A 3 54.72 -47.03 35.96
CA MET A 3 55.45 -45.82 35.49
C MET A 3 54.35 -44.75 35.19
N THR A 4 54.19 -43.59 35.85
CA THR A 4 55.03 -42.52 36.45
C THR A 4 55.46 -41.40 35.49
N ASN A 5 55.42 -40.17 36.01
CA ASN A 5 55.92 -38.89 35.50
C ASN A 5 55.06 -38.09 34.49
N THR A 6 55.02 -36.75 34.54
CA THR A 6 55.19 -35.80 35.69
C THR A 6 54.73 -34.39 35.28
N ASP A 7 54.32 -33.57 36.25
CA ASP A 7 53.92 -32.15 36.13
C ASP A 7 55.15 -31.22 35.95
N VAL A 8 54.96 -29.93 35.59
CA VAL A 8 55.74 -28.73 36.02
C VAL A 8 55.50 -27.51 35.10
N ARG A 9 55.39 -26.33 35.72
CA ARG A 9 55.30 -24.99 35.11
C ARG A 9 56.68 -24.36 34.83
N SER A 10 56.80 -23.57 33.75
CA SER A 10 57.47 -22.24 33.74
C SER A 10 57.27 -21.56 32.36
N THR A 11 57.52 -20.26 32.08
CA THR A 11 57.41 -18.95 32.78
C THR A 11 58.45 -17.96 32.20
N VAL A 12 57.98 -17.04 31.32
CA VAL A 12 58.44 -15.63 31.16
C VAL A 12 59.71 -15.30 30.31
N ARG A 13 59.69 -14.06 29.73
CA ARG A 13 60.67 -13.28 28.92
C ARG A 13 60.74 -13.61 27.42
N SER A 14 60.95 -12.66 26.51
CA SER A 14 61.01 -11.17 26.55
C SER A 14 60.73 -10.63 25.11
N SER A 15 60.21 -9.43 24.84
CA SER A 15 60.78 -8.07 25.02
C SER A 15 59.74 -7.02 24.49
N SER A 16 59.86 -5.68 24.52
CA SER A 16 60.85 -4.73 25.07
C SER A 16 60.20 -3.36 25.42
N ARG A 17 61.01 -2.48 26.03
CA ARG A 17 60.79 -1.04 26.34
C ARG A 17 60.24 -0.22 25.12
N GLN A 18 59.63 0.96 25.27
CA GLN A 18 59.83 2.00 26.31
C GLN A 18 58.64 3.02 26.42
N ARG A 19 58.40 3.52 27.65
CA ARG A 19 58.10 4.91 28.12
C ARG A 19 57.67 5.98 27.09
N LEU A 20 56.82 6.99 27.37
CA LEU A 20 55.98 7.47 28.50
C LEU A 20 54.97 8.49 27.86
N ARG A 21 53.98 9.15 28.48
CA ARG A 21 53.52 9.50 29.85
C ARG A 21 51.95 9.53 29.80
N GLY A 22 51.10 9.78 30.80
CA GLY A 22 51.21 10.25 32.19
C GLY A 22 51.03 11.78 32.32
N SER A 23 49.97 12.34 32.91
CA SER A 23 48.87 11.72 33.69
C SER A 23 47.63 12.65 33.79
N SER A 24 46.63 12.18 34.54
CA SER A 24 45.47 12.92 35.10
C SER A 24 45.87 14.18 35.93
N THR A 25 44.98 15.04 36.46
CA THR A 25 43.60 14.82 36.96
C THR A 25 42.81 16.12 37.17
N VAL A 26 41.47 16.08 37.01
CA VAL A 26 40.41 16.76 37.81
C VAL A 26 40.66 18.17 38.40
N ARG A 27 39.89 19.19 37.98
CA ARG A 27 38.82 19.81 38.82
C ARG A 27 37.87 20.77 38.06
N SER A 28 36.76 21.08 38.73
CA SER A 28 35.55 21.81 38.31
C SER A 28 35.66 23.34 38.23
N ALA A 29 34.87 23.95 37.34
CA ALA A 29 34.13 25.21 37.59
C ALA A 29 32.94 25.37 36.63
N ASN A 30 31.82 25.92 37.11
CA ASN A 30 30.70 26.39 36.27
C ASN A 30 30.92 27.85 35.86
N TYR A 31 30.32 28.33 34.77
CA TYR A 31 29.43 29.52 34.74
C TYR A 31 28.81 29.77 33.34
N PHE A 32 27.51 30.09 33.35
CA PHE A 32 26.67 30.81 32.35
C PHE A 32 27.19 31.09 30.91
N GLY A 33 26.44 30.59 29.91
CA GLY A 33 25.46 31.45 29.20
C GLY A 33 25.72 31.96 27.76
N ALA A 34 24.61 32.04 27.00
CA ALA A 34 24.30 32.92 25.85
C ALA A 34 24.68 32.57 24.38
N LEU A 35 23.62 32.37 23.59
CA LEU A 35 23.34 32.80 22.19
C LEU A 35 24.24 32.42 20.98
N ALA A 36 23.68 31.53 20.15
CA ALA A 36 23.34 31.70 18.71
C ALA A 36 24.19 32.56 17.75
N VAL A 37 24.51 31.98 16.58
CA VAL A 37 24.74 32.68 15.30
C VAL A 37 24.03 31.93 14.16
N VAL A 38 23.36 32.67 13.26
CA VAL A 38 22.79 32.23 11.98
C VAL A 38 23.06 33.30 10.94
N VAL A 39 23.52 32.93 9.74
CA VAL A 39 23.35 33.60 8.40
C VAL A 39 24.11 32.72 7.37
N LEU A 40 23.63 32.29 6.19
CA LEU A 40 22.92 32.88 5.01
C LEU A 40 23.90 33.50 3.95
N PHE A 41 23.40 33.69 2.71
CA PHE A 41 24.08 34.09 1.44
C PHE A 41 24.84 32.98 0.65
N LEU A 42 24.87 32.93 -0.70
CA LEU A 42 23.93 33.30 -1.79
C LEU A 42 24.38 32.60 -3.11
N PHE A 43 23.58 32.63 -4.19
CA PHE A 43 23.88 32.02 -5.52
C PHE A 43 24.87 32.83 -6.40
N PRO A 44 25.50 32.20 -7.42
CA PRO A 44 25.08 32.47 -8.82
C PRO A 44 25.05 31.24 -9.77
N LEU A 45 24.55 31.44 -10.99
CA LEU A 45 24.38 30.46 -12.09
C LEU A 45 25.66 30.26 -12.94
N ALA A 46 25.89 29.04 -13.47
CA ALA A 46 26.42 28.80 -14.83
C ALA A 46 26.25 27.34 -15.35
N ALA A 47 25.58 27.23 -16.50
CA ALA A 47 25.52 26.19 -17.56
C ALA A 47 26.18 24.77 -17.48
N ALA A 48 25.54 23.86 -18.25
CA ALA A 48 26.09 22.73 -19.03
C ALA A 48 26.17 21.28 -18.46
N ALA A 49 25.07 20.53 -18.69
CA ALA A 49 25.00 19.14 -19.18
C ALA A 49 25.75 17.97 -18.48
N GLY A 50 24.99 17.03 -17.92
CA GLY A 50 25.46 15.68 -17.55
C GLY A 50 24.34 14.80 -16.97
N ARG A 51 23.97 13.70 -17.65
CA ARG A 51 22.85 12.81 -17.28
C ARG A 51 22.93 12.29 -15.84
N GLY A 52 21.80 12.30 -15.11
CA GLY A 52 21.60 11.51 -13.90
C GLY A 52 20.41 10.54 -14.06
N PRO A 53 20.47 9.30 -13.54
CA PRO A 53 19.31 8.42 -13.48
C PRO A 53 18.39 8.84 -12.32
N ARG A 54 17.08 8.94 -12.57
CA ARG A 54 16.07 9.10 -11.52
C ARG A 54 15.37 7.77 -11.28
N SER A 55 15.63 7.16 -10.13
CA SER A 55 14.75 6.15 -9.55
C SER A 55 13.53 6.83 -8.94
N GLY A 56 12.34 6.29 -9.21
CA GLY A 56 11.08 6.64 -8.56
C GLY A 56 10.36 5.36 -8.12
N PRO A 57 9.47 5.42 -7.11
CA PRO A 57 8.80 4.23 -6.58
C PRO A 57 7.78 3.68 -7.59
N ALA A 58 7.82 2.37 -7.82
CA ALA A 58 6.82 1.65 -8.61
C ALA A 58 5.58 1.35 -7.76
N GLY A 59 4.80 2.39 -7.45
CA GLY A 59 3.45 2.25 -6.92
C GLY A 59 2.48 1.73 -7.97
N GLU A 60 1.28 1.34 -7.53
CA GLU A 60 0.26 0.70 -8.37
C GLU A 60 -0.14 1.56 -9.57
N ALA A 61 -0.11 0.96 -10.76
CA ALA A 61 -0.64 1.58 -11.97
C ALA A 61 -2.17 1.43 -11.98
N SER A 62 -2.87 2.31 -11.25
CA SER A 62 -4.34 2.34 -11.21
C SER A 62 -4.96 2.46 -12.61
N ASP A 63 -6.09 1.77 -12.83
CA ASP A 63 -6.61 1.51 -14.18
C ASP A 63 -7.45 2.67 -14.76
N ARG A 64 -6.90 3.89 -14.73
CA ARG A 64 -7.51 5.11 -15.28
C ARG A 64 -7.03 5.42 -16.72
N SER A 65 -6.83 4.40 -17.56
CA SER A 65 -6.85 4.54 -19.04
C SER A 65 -6.81 3.20 -19.80
N VAL A 66 -7.91 2.43 -19.79
CA VAL A 66 -8.10 1.34 -20.76
C VAL A 66 -8.40 1.90 -22.17
N GLY A 67 -7.38 2.47 -22.80
CA GLY A 67 -7.33 2.53 -24.26
C GLY A 67 -7.48 1.10 -24.78
N LYS A 68 -8.44 0.87 -25.69
CA LYS A 68 -8.85 -0.48 -26.12
C LYS A 68 -7.63 -1.35 -26.41
N ARG A 69 -7.52 -2.50 -25.76
CA ARG A 69 -6.46 -3.47 -26.06
C ARG A 69 -6.79 -4.12 -27.41
N GLN A 70 -5.81 -4.19 -28.29
CA GLN A 70 -5.90 -4.84 -29.58
C GLN A 70 -4.99 -6.07 -29.58
N LEU A 71 -5.56 -7.21 -29.99
CA LEU A 71 -4.84 -8.45 -30.22
C LEU A 71 -3.83 -8.24 -31.36
N LEU A 72 -2.55 -8.44 -31.08
CA LEU A 72 -1.44 -8.32 -32.04
C LEU A 72 -1.02 -9.69 -32.58
N SER A 73 -1.03 -10.71 -31.71
CA SER A 73 -0.73 -12.09 -32.06
C SER A 73 -1.48 -13.04 -31.12
N GLU A 74 -1.96 -14.15 -31.67
CA GLU A 74 -2.53 -15.27 -30.95
C GLU A 74 -1.89 -16.54 -31.52
N GLN A 75 -1.41 -17.43 -30.65
CA GLN A 75 -0.81 -18.70 -31.06
C GLN A 75 -1.31 -19.81 -30.14
N ASN A 76 -1.98 -20.79 -30.72
CA ASN A 76 -2.33 -22.03 -30.05
C ASN A 76 -1.59 -23.22 -30.67
N GLY A 77 -1.42 -24.28 -29.90
CA GLY A 77 -0.78 -25.49 -30.38
C GLY A 77 -0.85 -26.62 -29.35
N THR A 78 -0.44 -27.80 -29.78
CA THR A 78 -0.37 -28.99 -28.92
C THR A 78 0.84 -29.80 -29.33
N ILE A 79 1.72 -30.06 -28.37
CA ILE A 79 2.96 -30.81 -28.57
C ILE A 79 2.81 -32.14 -27.82
N PRO A 80 2.97 -33.30 -28.47
CA PRO A 80 2.95 -34.58 -27.79
C PRO A 80 4.15 -34.68 -26.84
N ILE A 81 3.89 -35.09 -25.60
CA ILE A 81 4.92 -35.29 -24.58
C ILE A 81 4.85 -36.72 -24.06
N ARG A 82 5.97 -37.31 -23.68
CA ARG A 82 5.97 -38.58 -22.94
C ARG A 82 5.48 -38.32 -21.51
N ASP A 83 4.84 -39.32 -20.90
CA ASP A 83 4.52 -39.26 -19.47
C ASP A 83 5.77 -38.95 -18.64
N ALA A 84 5.63 -38.04 -17.68
CA ALA A 84 6.72 -37.46 -16.89
C ALA A 84 7.84 -36.75 -17.67
N GLY A 85 7.64 -36.44 -18.97
CA GLY A 85 8.54 -35.59 -19.73
C GLY A 85 8.58 -34.16 -19.18
N ARG A 86 9.77 -33.53 -19.19
CA ARG A 86 9.98 -32.20 -18.61
C ARG A 86 9.34 -31.10 -19.45
N VAL A 87 8.71 -30.11 -18.80
CA VAL A 87 8.28 -28.87 -19.45
C VAL A 87 9.15 -27.72 -18.97
N ARG A 88 9.73 -26.98 -19.91
CA ARG A 88 10.41 -25.71 -19.64
C ARG A 88 9.70 -24.54 -20.32
N VAL A 89 9.59 -23.44 -19.60
CA VAL A 89 9.05 -22.16 -20.07
C VAL A 89 10.06 -21.05 -19.76
N GLU A 90 10.50 -20.32 -20.78
CA GLU A 90 11.42 -19.18 -20.67
C GLU A 90 10.74 -17.96 -21.30
N MET A 91 10.40 -16.92 -20.53
CA MET A 91 9.62 -15.77 -21.01
C MET A 91 10.29 -14.43 -20.66
N GLU A 92 10.66 -13.63 -21.66
CA GLU A 92 11.20 -12.28 -21.39
C GLU A 92 10.17 -11.33 -20.78
N MET A 93 8.86 -11.58 -20.96
CA MET A 93 7.77 -10.92 -20.24
C MET A 93 6.46 -11.69 -20.35
N GLY A 94 5.58 -11.55 -19.37
CA GLY A 94 4.18 -11.97 -19.45
C GLY A 94 3.72 -12.81 -18.27
N ASP A 95 2.40 -12.83 -18.06
CA ASP A 95 1.77 -13.70 -17.07
C ASP A 95 1.73 -15.15 -17.60
N VAL A 96 2.13 -16.10 -16.76
CA VAL A 96 2.25 -17.52 -17.11
C VAL A 96 1.29 -18.33 -16.24
N ARG A 97 0.20 -18.79 -16.83
CA ARG A 97 -0.79 -19.63 -16.17
C ARG A 97 -0.62 -21.08 -16.60
N ILE A 98 -0.55 -21.99 -15.63
CA ILE A 98 -0.29 -23.40 -15.87
C ILE A 98 -1.40 -24.25 -15.24
N LEU A 99 -2.15 -24.93 -16.09
CA LEU A 99 -3.22 -25.85 -15.73
C LEU A 99 -2.71 -27.29 -15.83
N THR A 100 -3.29 -28.21 -15.05
CA THR A 100 -2.93 -29.63 -15.14
C THR A 100 -4.08 -30.46 -15.69
N GLY A 101 -3.80 -31.21 -16.76
CA GLY A 101 -4.80 -31.88 -17.60
C GLY A 101 -4.49 -33.36 -17.86
N ALA A 102 -4.98 -33.87 -18.99
CA ALA A 102 -4.79 -35.25 -19.41
C ALA A 102 -3.33 -35.56 -19.81
N ALA A 103 -2.95 -36.84 -19.76
CA ALA A 103 -1.62 -37.32 -20.09
C ALA A 103 -1.32 -37.27 -21.61
N GLY A 104 -0.03 -37.29 -21.96
CA GLY A 104 0.46 -37.50 -23.33
C GLY A 104 0.59 -36.24 -24.22
N ALA A 105 0.12 -35.07 -23.78
CA ALA A 105 0.25 -33.84 -24.56
C ALA A 105 0.39 -32.59 -23.66
N VAL A 106 1.10 -31.58 -24.17
CA VAL A 106 1.09 -30.21 -23.65
C VAL A 106 0.39 -29.32 -24.66
N SER A 107 -0.70 -28.66 -24.28
CA SER A 107 -1.35 -27.64 -25.11
C SER A 107 -1.02 -26.24 -24.60
N TYR A 108 -0.76 -25.31 -25.51
CA TYR A 108 -0.50 -23.91 -25.18
C TYR A 108 -1.49 -22.99 -25.89
N HIS A 109 -1.84 -21.89 -25.21
CA HIS A 109 -2.55 -20.73 -25.75
C HIS A 109 -1.77 -19.48 -25.34
N LEU A 110 -1.22 -18.79 -26.33
CA LEU A 110 -0.50 -17.53 -26.15
C LEU A 110 -1.33 -16.40 -26.73
N ARG A 111 -1.48 -15.33 -25.96
CA ARG A 111 -2.12 -14.08 -26.37
C ARG A 111 -1.17 -12.91 -26.16
N VAL A 112 -0.99 -12.09 -27.20
CA VAL A 112 -0.18 -10.86 -27.17
C VAL A 112 -1.04 -9.68 -27.60
N GLU A 113 -1.22 -8.71 -26.70
CA GLU A 113 -2.00 -7.50 -26.92
C GLU A 113 -1.13 -6.24 -26.83
N GLY A 114 -1.59 -5.16 -27.47
CA GLY A 114 -1.03 -3.82 -27.32
C GLY A 114 -2.12 -2.74 -27.42
N PRO A 115 -1.76 -1.45 -27.24
CA PRO A 115 -2.72 -0.36 -27.32
C PRO A 115 -3.24 -0.17 -28.76
N ALA A 116 -4.56 -0.08 -28.92
CA ALA A 116 -5.20 0.32 -30.17
C ALA A 116 -5.01 1.82 -30.45
N GLY A 117 -5.10 2.19 -31.74
CA GLY A 117 -5.03 3.57 -32.23
C GLY A 117 -3.79 3.86 -33.08
N ASP A 118 -2.72 3.10 -32.91
CA ASP A 118 -1.50 3.23 -33.70
C ASP A 118 -1.66 2.61 -35.10
N SER A 119 -1.60 3.46 -36.13
CA SER A 119 -1.97 3.11 -37.52
C SER A 119 -0.88 2.38 -38.33
N SER A 120 0.07 1.69 -37.67
CA SER A 120 1.02 0.78 -38.32
C SER A 120 0.81 -0.67 -37.89
N ALA A 121 -0.22 -1.31 -38.47
CA ALA A 121 -0.56 -2.70 -38.21
C ALA A 121 0.35 -3.74 -38.91
N ALA A 122 1.22 -3.31 -39.83
CA ALA A 122 2.08 -4.18 -40.62
C ALA A 122 3.35 -4.61 -39.85
N ASP A 123 4.11 -3.65 -39.30
CA ASP A 123 5.39 -3.92 -38.62
C ASP A 123 5.23 -4.63 -37.26
N ARG A 124 4.03 -4.59 -36.67
CA ARG A 124 3.78 -5.13 -35.32
C ARG A 124 3.78 -6.65 -35.20
N LYS A 125 3.73 -7.40 -36.32
CA LYS A 125 3.68 -8.87 -36.29
C LYS A 125 4.92 -9.56 -35.72
N ASN A 126 6.06 -8.86 -35.67
CA ASN A 126 7.34 -9.41 -35.20
C ASN A 126 7.85 -8.75 -33.89
N VAL A 127 6.96 -8.17 -33.06
CA VAL A 127 7.41 -7.52 -31.80
C VAL A 127 7.82 -8.55 -30.75
N PHE A 128 7.11 -9.67 -30.65
CA PHE A 128 7.36 -10.78 -29.72
C PHE A 128 7.16 -12.12 -30.45
N THR A 129 8.15 -13.01 -30.40
CA THR A 129 8.07 -14.37 -30.91
C THR A 129 8.05 -15.34 -29.75
N VAL A 130 7.11 -16.29 -29.79
CA VAL A 130 7.20 -17.53 -29.03
C VAL A 130 7.55 -18.67 -29.99
N SER A 131 8.42 -19.56 -29.54
CA SER A 131 8.67 -20.85 -30.18
C SER A 131 8.50 -21.96 -29.15
N ALA A 132 7.49 -22.79 -29.36
CA ALA A 132 7.30 -24.03 -28.62
C ALA A 132 7.86 -25.19 -29.45
N GLN A 133 8.80 -25.96 -28.90
CA GLN A 133 9.49 -27.06 -29.59
C GLN A 133 9.60 -28.29 -28.68
N ALA A 134 9.48 -29.48 -29.28
CA ALA A 134 9.78 -30.73 -28.61
C ALA A 134 11.29 -30.86 -28.41
N ALA A 135 11.73 -31.07 -27.17
CA ALA A 135 13.12 -31.05 -26.75
C ALA A 135 13.51 -32.41 -26.14
N GLY A 136 13.80 -33.39 -27.00
CA GLY A 136 14.31 -34.71 -26.60
C GLY A 136 13.31 -35.58 -25.83
N ASP A 137 13.28 -35.43 -24.51
CA ASP A 137 12.37 -36.07 -23.56
C ASP A 137 11.26 -35.13 -23.04
N GLY A 138 11.29 -33.85 -23.43
CA GLY A 138 10.38 -32.81 -22.93
C GLY A 138 9.89 -31.81 -23.97
N VAL A 139 9.37 -30.67 -23.49
CA VAL A 139 8.89 -29.53 -24.29
C VAL A 139 9.54 -28.26 -23.78
N ASN A 140 10.08 -27.44 -24.69
CA ASN A 140 10.59 -26.10 -24.38
C ASN A 140 9.70 -25.03 -25.04
N VAL A 141 9.24 -24.05 -24.26
CA VAL A 141 8.45 -22.91 -24.72
C VAL A 141 9.23 -21.63 -24.41
N SER A 142 9.80 -20.99 -25.43
CA SER A 142 10.60 -19.77 -25.26
C SER A 142 9.92 -18.56 -25.91
N GLY A 143 9.62 -17.52 -25.13
CA GLY A 143 9.03 -16.26 -25.57
C GLY A 143 9.97 -15.07 -25.41
N ARG A 144 10.27 -14.39 -26.52
CA ARG A 144 11.21 -13.26 -26.56
C ARG A 144 10.74 -12.08 -27.38
N LYS A 145 11.13 -10.88 -26.96
CA LYS A 145 10.97 -9.63 -27.70
C LYS A 145 12.03 -9.55 -28.79
N ILE A 146 11.61 -9.31 -30.03
CA ILE A 146 12.52 -9.27 -31.19
C ILE A 146 12.98 -7.85 -31.53
N SER A 147 12.22 -6.83 -31.09
CA SER A 147 12.52 -5.43 -31.42
C SER A 147 12.52 -4.52 -30.18
N GLU A 148 13.70 -4.06 -29.77
CA GLU A 148 13.87 -2.97 -28.80
C GLU A 148 13.24 -1.65 -29.29
N ARG A 149 13.20 -1.45 -30.63
CA ARG A 149 12.65 -0.26 -31.29
C ARG A 149 11.18 0.03 -30.98
N HIS A 150 10.45 -0.93 -30.40
CA HIS A 150 9.07 -0.74 -29.95
C HIS A 150 9.02 -0.62 -28.42
N GLY A 151 8.99 0.62 -27.93
CA GLY A 151 8.81 0.98 -26.51
C GLY A 151 7.36 0.96 -26.02
N GLY A 152 6.41 0.46 -26.82
CA GLY A 152 5.00 0.37 -26.44
C GLY A 152 4.76 -0.65 -25.32
N ARG A 153 3.74 -0.38 -24.49
CA ARG A 153 3.24 -1.32 -23.47
C ARG A 153 2.62 -2.53 -24.19
N LEU A 154 3.04 -3.72 -23.80
CA LEU A 154 2.53 -5.00 -24.32
C LEU A 154 1.96 -5.79 -23.15
N TRP A 155 0.87 -6.51 -23.40
CA TRP A 155 0.36 -7.51 -22.47
C TRP A 155 0.57 -8.88 -23.12
N VAL A 156 1.28 -9.77 -22.42
CA VAL A 156 1.56 -11.13 -22.87
C VAL A 156 0.98 -12.08 -21.83
N SER A 157 0.17 -13.02 -22.27
CA SER A 157 -0.41 -14.06 -21.42
C SER A 157 -0.20 -15.41 -22.09
N LEU A 158 0.40 -16.35 -21.34
CA LEU A 158 0.61 -17.73 -21.76
C LEU A 158 -0.18 -18.65 -20.83
N GLU A 159 -1.21 -19.30 -21.36
CA GLU A 159 -1.87 -20.42 -20.69
C GLU A 159 -1.33 -21.75 -21.23
N LEU A 160 -0.91 -22.64 -20.33
CA LEU A 160 -0.27 -23.92 -20.65
C LEU A 160 -0.98 -25.04 -19.89
N THR A 161 -1.48 -26.06 -20.58
CA THR A 161 -2.03 -27.27 -19.94
C THR A 161 -1.07 -28.43 -20.14
N LEU A 162 -0.65 -29.06 -19.04
CA LEU A 162 0.34 -30.15 -19.04
C LEU A 162 -0.08 -31.37 -18.18
N PRO A 163 0.52 -32.55 -18.36
CA PRO A 163 0.27 -33.72 -17.52
C PRO A 163 0.75 -33.50 -16.08
N ARG A 164 -0.01 -33.97 -15.09
CA ARG A 164 0.32 -33.81 -13.66
C ARG A 164 1.69 -34.37 -13.25
N ASN A 165 2.18 -35.39 -13.95
CA ASN A 165 3.44 -36.07 -13.66
C ASN A 165 4.67 -35.40 -14.32
N SER A 166 4.49 -34.39 -15.16
CA SER A 166 5.58 -33.69 -15.85
C SER A 166 6.33 -32.73 -14.90
N PRO A 167 7.66 -32.87 -14.71
CA PRO A 167 8.46 -31.89 -14.00
C PRO A 167 8.47 -30.55 -14.74
N LEU A 168 8.35 -29.44 -14.01
CA LEU A 168 8.12 -28.11 -14.57
C LEU A 168 9.20 -27.11 -14.15
N GLU A 169 9.77 -26.42 -15.14
CA GLU A 169 10.69 -25.29 -14.98
C GLU A 169 10.09 -24.04 -15.66
N VAL A 170 9.91 -22.94 -14.93
CA VAL A 170 9.48 -21.64 -15.47
C VAL A 170 10.45 -20.56 -15.04
N ASN A 171 10.94 -19.76 -15.98
CA ASN A 171 11.67 -18.53 -15.71
C ASN A 171 11.02 -17.37 -16.50
N THR A 172 10.72 -16.26 -15.82
CA THR A 172 10.28 -15.01 -16.46
C THR A 172 10.97 -13.79 -15.85
N GLN A 173 11.24 -12.77 -16.67
CA GLN A 173 11.75 -11.49 -16.14
C GLN A 173 10.65 -10.65 -15.45
N GLY A 174 9.37 -10.96 -15.68
CA GLY A 174 8.27 -10.25 -15.04
C GLY A 174 6.90 -10.67 -15.56
N GLY A 175 5.93 -10.66 -14.64
CA GLY A 175 4.61 -11.27 -14.80
C GLY A 175 4.35 -12.30 -13.70
N THR A 176 3.07 -12.54 -13.42
CA THR A 176 2.59 -13.48 -12.40
C THR A 176 2.70 -14.91 -12.91
N ILE A 177 3.11 -15.84 -12.04
CA ILE A 177 3.12 -17.28 -12.34
C ILE A 177 2.05 -17.98 -11.49
N ASP A 178 0.99 -18.47 -12.12
CA ASP A 178 -0.08 -19.22 -11.46
C ASP A 178 -0.06 -20.69 -11.90
N VAL A 179 0.29 -21.61 -11.00
CA VAL A 179 0.42 -23.04 -11.30
C VAL A 179 -0.59 -23.87 -10.51
N ALA A 180 -1.41 -24.64 -11.22
CA ALA A 180 -2.34 -25.61 -10.66
C ALA A 180 -1.61 -26.75 -9.92
N SER A 181 -2.36 -27.62 -9.24
CA SER A 181 -1.74 -28.74 -8.50
C SER A 181 -1.03 -29.72 -9.44
N ILE A 182 0.23 -30.03 -9.14
CA ILE A 182 1.16 -30.80 -9.97
C ILE A 182 1.82 -31.90 -9.13
N ASP A 183 1.87 -33.12 -9.65
CA ASP A 183 2.30 -34.32 -8.92
C ASP A 183 3.77 -34.66 -9.24
N ALA A 184 4.61 -33.63 -9.39
CA ALA A 184 6.01 -33.70 -9.82
C ALA A 184 6.88 -32.61 -9.15
N ARG A 185 8.18 -32.54 -9.51
CA ARG A 185 9.09 -31.45 -9.09
C ARG A 185 8.81 -30.15 -9.85
N LEU A 186 8.93 -29.04 -9.14
CA LEU A 186 8.60 -27.68 -9.60
C LEU A 186 9.76 -26.70 -9.37
N ARG A 187 10.08 -25.89 -10.38
CA ARG A 187 11.00 -24.74 -10.26
C ARG A 187 10.41 -23.52 -10.96
N LEU A 188 10.12 -22.45 -10.21
CA LEU A 188 9.51 -21.22 -10.73
C LEU A 188 10.36 -19.99 -10.33
N GLU A 189 10.69 -19.15 -11.30
CA GLU A 189 11.52 -17.95 -11.11
C GLU A 189 10.85 -16.75 -11.81
N THR A 190 10.60 -15.65 -11.09
CA THR A 190 10.08 -14.40 -11.66
C THR A 190 10.89 -13.19 -11.20
N GLY A 191 11.22 -12.27 -12.12
CA GLY A 191 11.95 -11.04 -11.79
C GLY A 191 11.18 -10.04 -10.90
N GLY A 192 9.88 -10.27 -10.64
CA GLY A 192 9.12 -9.42 -9.70
C GLY A 192 7.62 -9.71 -9.57
N GLY A 193 7.04 -10.66 -10.30
CA GLY A 193 5.63 -11.01 -10.16
C GLY A 193 5.33 -11.87 -8.93
N ASN A 194 4.04 -12.11 -8.69
CA ASN A 194 3.60 -13.09 -7.69
C ASN A 194 3.80 -14.52 -8.23
N ILE A 195 3.95 -15.48 -7.32
CA ILE A 195 3.94 -16.91 -7.61
C ILE A 195 2.83 -17.57 -6.78
N THR A 196 1.82 -18.12 -7.46
CA THR A 196 0.75 -18.93 -6.83
C THR A 196 0.91 -20.38 -7.25
N VAL A 197 0.94 -21.30 -6.29
CA VAL A 197 1.05 -22.75 -6.54
C VAL A 197 -0.03 -23.49 -5.75
N GLY A 198 -0.67 -24.46 -6.41
CA GLY A 198 -1.51 -25.46 -5.75
C GLY A 198 -0.70 -26.45 -4.90
N LYS A 199 -1.09 -27.73 -4.92
CA LYS A 199 -0.34 -28.80 -4.25
C LYS A 199 0.81 -29.30 -5.15
N VAL A 200 1.94 -29.62 -4.54
CA VAL A 200 3.15 -30.14 -5.20
C VAL A 200 3.44 -31.56 -4.70
N GLY A 201 3.50 -32.52 -5.61
CA GLY A 201 3.80 -33.94 -5.31
C GLY A 201 5.29 -34.26 -5.14
N GLY A 202 6.18 -33.42 -5.66
CA GLY A 202 7.63 -33.48 -5.44
C GLY A 202 8.17 -32.27 -4.69
N ASP A 203 9.43 -31.94 -4.96
CA ASP A 203 10.11 -30.76 -4.42
C ASP A 203 9.70 -29.48 -5.17
N ALA A 204 9.76 -28.34 -4.49
CA ALA A 204 9.49 -27.02 -5.05
C ALA A 204 10.63 -26.04 -4.78
N ARG A 205 11.09 -25.32 -5.81
CA ARG A 205 11.99 -24.16 -5.69
C ARG A 205 11.35 -22.93 -6.33
N LEU A 206 11.07 -21.91 -5.53
CA LEU A 206 10.29 -20.74 -5.95
C LEU A 206 11.06 -19.44 -5.65
N GLU A 207 11.30 -18.60 -6.64
CA GLU A 207 12.08 -17.36 -6.48
C GLU A 207 11.35 -16.16 -7.11
N SER A 208 11.15 -15.08 -6.35
CA SER A 208 10.58 -13.82 -6.87
C SER A 208 11.45 -12.61 -6.52
N GLY A 209 11.70 -11.73 -7.49
CA GLY A 209 12.42 -10.48 -7.26
C GLY A 209 11.72 -9.50 -6.30
N GLY A 210 10.43 -9.69 -5.99
CA GLY A 210 9.71 -8.84 -5.04
C GLY A 210 8.25 -9.20 -4.76
N GLY A 211 7.59 -9.97 -5.63
CA GLY A 211 6.21 -10.41 -5.43
C GLY A 211 6.04 -11.47 -4.33
N HIS A 212 4.79 -11.76 -4.00
CA HIS A 212 4.40 -12.73 -2.98
C HIS A 212 4.50 -14.17 -3.51
N ILE A 213 4.82 -15.12 -2.63
CA ILE A 213 4.87 -16.55 -2.95
C ILE A 213 3.84 -17.29 -2.08
N THR A 214 2.86 -17.92 -2.72
CA THR A 214 1.81 -18.70 -2.05
C THR A 214 1.81 -20.13 -2.57
N VAL A 215 1.89 -21.11 -1.67
CA VAL A 215 1.90 -22.55 -1.98
C VAL A 215 0.88 -23.27 -1.11
N GLN A 216 0.06 -24.14 -1.69
CA GLN A 216 -0.93 -24.89 -0.89
C GLN A 216 -0.26 -25.98 -0.02
N ASP A 217 0.32 -27.01 -0.63
CA ASP A 217 0.99 -28.11 0.08
C ASP A 217 2.20 -28.60 -0.72
N VAL A 218 3.25 -29.08 -0.07
CA VAL A 218 4.44 -29.66 -0.70
C VAL A 218 4.76 -31.03 -0.10
N SER A 219 4.91 -32.03 -0.95
CA SER A 219 5.19 -33.42 -0.53
C SER A 219 6.68 -33.77 -0.50
N GLY A 220 7.54 -32.99 -1.16
CA GLY A 220 8.99 -33.02 -1.03
C GLY A 220 9.53 -31.83 -0.23
N GLU A 221 10.74 -31.37 -0.57
CA GLU A 221 11.38 -30.17 -0.02
C GLU A 221 10.75 -28.88 -0.60
N LEU A 222 10.67 -27.80 0.19
CA LEU A 222 10.35 -26.46 -0.31
C LEU A 222 11.49 -25.46 -0.04
N THR A 223 12.09 -24.92 -1.10
CA THR A 223 12.81 -23.65 -1.03
C THR A 223 11.95 -22.53 -1.61
N ALA A 224 11.75 -21.42 -0.89
CA ALA A 224 11.09 -20.23 -1.41
C ALA A 224 11.82 -18.94 -0.99
N GLU A 225 12.14 -18.07 -1.94
CA GLU A 225 12.92 -16.85 -1.70
C GLU A 225 12.25 -15.64 -2.40
N THR A 226 12.01 -14.53 -1.69
CA THR A 226 11.50 -13.28 -2.30
C THR A 226 12.21 -12.01 -1.83
N GLY A 227 12.42 -11.07 -2.74
CA GLY A 227 13.07 -9.78 -2.45
C GLY A 227 12.33 -8.89 -1.46
N GLY A 228 11.00 -9.06 -1.31
CA GLY A 228 10.20 -8.23 -0.39
C GLY A 228 8.81 -8.76 -0.07
N GLY A 229 8.25 -9.66 -0.87
CA GLY A 229 6.90 -10.17 -0.68
C GLY A 229 6.71 -11.09 0.52
N HIS A 230 5.44 -11.40 0.81
CA HIS A 230 5.08 -12.43 1.78
C HIS A 230 5.35 -13.84 1.24
N ILE A 231 5.64 -14.78 2.13
CA ILE A 231 5.66 -16.22 1.82
C ILE A 231 4.58 -16.91 2.65
N SER A 232 3.66 -17.60 1.99
CA SER A 232 2.59 -18.39 2.59
C SER A 232 2.66 -19.84 2.12
N ALA A 233 2.77 -20.79 3.05
CA ALA A 233 2.75 -22.22 2.76
C ALA A 233 1.81 -22.99 3.71
N GLY A 234 1.13 -24.02 3.21
CA GLY A 234 0.39 -24.96 4.06
C GLY A 234 1.31 -26.03 4.67
N ARG A 235 1.10 -27.30 4.34
CA ARG A 235 1.92 -28.41 4.86
C ARG A 235 3.11 -28.71 3.95
N ILE A 236 4.29 -28.88 4.54
CA ILE A 236 5.54 -29.29 3.88
C ILE A 236 6.01 -30.59 4.53
N ARG A 237 6.09 -31.69 3.76
CA ARG A 237 6.53 -33.00 4.26
C ARG A 237 8.05 -33.19 4.31
N GLY A 238 8.78 -32.47 3.46
CA GLY A 238 10.25 -32.46 3.47
C GLY A 238 10.82 -31.39 4.40
N ASP A 239 12.06 -31.01 4.13
CA ASP A 239 12.69 -29.82 4.71
C ASP A 239 12.12 -28.53 4.06
N ALA A 240 12.25 -27.40 4.76
CA ALA A 240 11.73 -26.10 4.31
C ALA A 240 12.77 -24.98 4.51
N VAL A 241 13.08 -24.22 3.46
CA VAL A 241 13.97 -23.05 3.49
C VAL A 241 13.25 -21.85 2.90
N LEU A 242 12.73 -20.96 3.76
CA LEU A 242 11.91 -19.81 3.35
C LEU A 242 12.61 -18.49 3.71
N ARG A 243 12.78 -17.58 2.75
CA ARG A 243 13.57 -16.34 2.88
C ARG A 243 12.82 -15.13 2.28
N THR A 244 12.68 -14.04 3.02
CA THR A 244 12.17 -12.78 2.44
C THR A 244 12.92 -11.53 2.90
N GLY A 245 13.12 -10.56 2.00
CA GLY A 245 13.81 -9.31 2.33
C GLY A 245 13.06 -8.42 3.35
N GLY A 246 11.74 -8.58 3.48
CA GLY A 246 10.94 -7.76 4.40
C GLY A 246 9.53 -8.25 4.71
N GLY A 247 8.93 -9.09 3.86
CA GLY A 247 7.59 -9.62 4.05
C GLY A 247 7.47 -10.58 5.24
N HIS A 248 6.23 -10.97 5.55
CA HIS A 248 5.96 -11.97 6.58
C HIS A 248 6.09 -13.40 6.00
N ILE A 249 6.41 -14.36 6.86
CA ILE A 249 6.36 -15.79 6.54
C ILE A 249 5.23 -16.43 7.37
N ARG A 250 4.27 -17.09 6.72
CA ARG A 250 3.27 -17.97 7.38
C ARG A 250 3.43 -19.39 6.84
N VAL A 251 3.56 -20.34 7.75
CA VAL A 251 3.61 -21.78 7.42
C VAL A 251 2.68 -22.54 8.36
N ALA A 252 1.87 -23.45 7.84
CA ALA A 252 1.04 -24.30 8.69
C ALA A 252 1.90 -25.39 9.37
N GLU A 253 2.57 -26.23 8.59
CA GLU A 253 3.26 -27.40 9.13
C GLU A 253 4.51 -27.78 8.34
N VAL A 254 5.59 -28.14 9.05
CA VAL A 254 6.80 -28.74 8.46
C VAL A 254 7.15 -30.00 9.22
N ASP A 255 7.11 -31.15 8.55
CA ASP A 255 7.51 -32.44 9.14
C ASP A 255 9.04 -32.51 9.32
N GLY A 256 9.78 -32.07 8.30
CA GLY A 256 11.24 -32.02 8.25
C GLY A 256 11.86 -30.81 8.98
N THR A 257 13.09 -30.49 8.60
CA THR A 257 13.89 -29.37 9.11
C THR A 257 13.42 -28.06 8.51
N ALA A 258 13.07 -27.09 9.34
CA ALA A 258 12.61 -25.77 8.91
C ALA A 258 13.65 -24.68 9.16
N ARG A 259 13.88 -23.82 8.17
CA ARG A 259 14.72 -22.61 8.27
C ARG A 259 13.97 -21.41 7.68
N LEU A 260 13.53 -20.50 8.54
CA LEU A 260 12.67 -19.37 8.20
C LEU A 260 13.38 -18.04 8.49
N GLU A 261 13.58 -17.19 7.49
CA GLU A 261 14.32 -15.93 7.62
C GLU A 261 13.60 -14.72 6.98
N THR A 262 13.48 -13.61 7.70
CA THR A 262 12.98 -12.34 7.13
C THR A 262 13.79 -11.11 7.59
N GLY A 263 14.00 -10.14 6.70
CA GLY A 263 14.71 -8.90 7.02
C GLY A 263 13.97 -8.01 8.04
N GLY A 264 12.64 -8.10 8.12
CA GLY A 264 11.85 -7.26 9.04
C GLY A 264 10.44 -7.75 9.39
N GLY A 265 9.90 -8.72 8.64
CA GLY A 265 8.54 -9.20 8.85
C GLY A 265 8.36 -10.08 10.09
N ASN A 266 7.11 -10.36 10.41
CA ASN A 266 6.75 -11.37 11.40
C ASN A 266 6.94 -12.79 10.80
N ILE A 267 7.25 -13.77 11.64
CA ILE A 267 7.26 -15.20 11.25
C ILE A 267 6.25 -15.97 12.09
N PHE A 268 5.41 -16.74 11.41
CA PHE A 268 4.37 -17.58 11.97
C PHE A 268 4.53 -19.02 11.48
N LEU A 269 4.68 -19.97 12.41
CA LEU A 269 4.68 -21.41 12.11
C LEU A 269 3.79 -22.15 13.10
N GLN A 270 2.78 -22.87 12.62
CA GLN A 270 1.87 -23.59 13.51
C GLN A 270 2.46 -24.90 14.05
N GLN A 271 3.16 -25.70 13.24
CA GLN A 271 3.76 -26.97 13.71
C GLN A 271 5.11 -27.30 13.04
N ALA A 272 6.10 -27.71 13.84
CA ALA A 272 7.39 -28.24 13.40
C ALA A 272 7.66 -29.62 14.01
N GLY A 273 7.74 -30.66 13.16
CA GLY A 273 8.08 -32.02 13.56
C GLY A 273 9.54 -32.16 13.99
N SER A 274 10.48 -31.64 13.18
CA SER A 274 11.92 -31.82 13.39
C SER A 274 12.60 -30.57 13.99
N ARG A 275 13.79 -30.18 13.49
CA ARG A 275 14.54 -29.00 13.97
C ARG A 275 14.06 -27.73 13.26
N LEU A 276 13.88 -26.66 14.03
CA LEU A 276 13.35 -25.38 13.59
C LEU A 276 14.34 -24.25 13.89
N ASN A 277 14.80 -23.56 12.86
CA ASN A 277 15.63 -22.36 12.95
C ASN A 277 14.85 -21.15 12.40
N VAL A 278 14.70 -20.10 13.19
CA VAL A 278 13.90 -18.91 12.83
C VAL A 278 14.68 -17.63 13.13
N SER A 279 14.74 -16.68 12.19
CA SER A 279 15.33 -15.36 12.46
C SER A 279 14.61 -14.22 11.75
N THR A 280 14.37 -13.11 12.46
CA THR A 280 13.85 -11.86 11.86
C THR A 280 14.62 -10.63 12.31
N GLY A 281 14.83 -9.65 11.43
CA GLY A 281 15.53 -8.41 11.79
C GLY A 281 14.77 -7.54 12.79
N GLY A 282 13.43 -7.64 12.86
CA GLY A 282 12.63 -6.78 13.75
C GLY A 282 11.21 -7.26 14.07
N GLY A 283 10.67 -8.26 13.36
CA GLY A 283 9.31 -8.74 13.58
C GLY A 283 9.15 -9.67 14.79
N ARG A 284 7.89 -9.98 15.11
CA ARG A 284 7.51 -10.97 16.11
C ARG A 284 7.68 -12.39 15.54
N ILE A 285 8.20 -13.30 16.35
CA ILE A 285 8.18 -14.75 16.07
C ILE A 285 7.04 -15.39 16.86
N VAL A 286 6.19 -16.17 16.20
CA VAL A 286 5.21 -17.04 16.87
C VAL A 286 5.35 -18.46 16.34
N VAL A 287 5.49 -19.41 17.26
CA VAL A 287 5.46 -20.85 16.94
C VAL A 287 4.36 -21.52 17.77
N GLY A 288 3.56 -22.36 17.11
CA GLY A 288 2.61 -23.24 17.78
C GLY A 288 3.34 -24.35 18.53
N GLU A 289 3.67 -25.43 17.83
CA GLU A 289 4.42 -26.56 18.38
C GLU A 289 5.80 -26.74 17.72
N ALA A 290 6.83 -26.98 18.54
CA ALA A 290 8.15 -27.41 18.08
C ALA A 290 8.58 -28.71 18.80
N SER A 291 8.65 -29.80 18.05
CA SER A 291 8.94 -31.14 18.59
C SER A 291 10.43 -31.46 18.67
N GLY A 292 11.20 -31.38 17.58
CA GLY A 292 12.61 -31.81 17.57
C GLY A 292 13.59 -30.85 18.26
N GLY A 293 13.40 -29.54 18.12
CA GLY A 293 14.22 -28.51 18.78
C GLY A 293 14.18 -27.17 18.04
N LEU A 294 14.39 -26.07 18.77
CA LEU A 294 14.10 -24.71 18.31
C LEU A 294 15.28 -23.76 18.56
N GLN A 295 15.72 -23.03 17.53
CA GLN A 295 16.53 -21.82 17.67
C GLN A 295 15.77 -20.64 17.05
N ALA A 296 15.53 -19.58 17.83
CA ALA A 296 14.81 -18.39 17.36
C ALA A 296 15.50 -17.09 17.78
N SER A 297 15.72 -16.17 16.83
CA SER A 297 16.29 -14.85 17.11
C SER A 297 15.51 -13.70 16.47
N THR A 298 15.36 -12.59 17.18
CA THR A 298 14.79 -11.35 16.62
C THR A 298 15.48 -10.08 17.11
N GLY A 299 15.66 -9.10 16.24
CA GLY A 299 16.33 -7.84 16.60
C GLY A 299 15.48 -6.91 17.46
N GLY A 300 14.15 -6.96 17.33
CA GLY A 300 13.24 -5.98 17.96
C GLY A 300 11.80 -6.42 18.17
N GLY A 301 11.51 -7.72 18.02
CA GLY A 301 10.19 -8.29 18.29
C GLY A 301 10.14 -9.22 19.50
N GLY A 302 8.93 -9.47 19.99
CA GLY A 302 8.69 -10.54 20.96
C GLY A 302 8.77 -11.94 20.33
N ILE A 303 9.01 -12.94 21.17
CA ILE A 303 8.99 -14.36 20.78
C ILE A 303 7.88 -15.06 21.57
N ARG A 304 6.93 -15.72 20.91
CA ARG A 304 5.82 -16.45 21.56
C ARG A 304 5.76 -17.89 21.08
N ILE A 305 6.06 -18.85 21.96
CA ILE A 305 6.02 -20.29 21.68
C ILE A 305 4.91 -20.92 22.50
N LEU A 306 3.95 -21.60 21.85
CA LEU A 306 2.82 -22.20 22.56
C LEU A 306 3.22 -23.51 23.26
N ARG A 307 3.91 -24.42 22.56
CA ARG A 307 4.42 -25.69 23.10
C ARG A 307 5.80 -26.04 22.53
N VAL A 308 6.71 -26.52 23.39
CA VAL A 308 8.03 -27.00 22.96
C VAL A 308 8.53 -28.22 23.73
N VAL A 309 8.95 -29.24 22.97
CA VAL A 309 9.38 -30.55 23.48
C VAL A 309 10.91 -30.68 23.47
N GLY A 310 11.55 -30.26 22.38
CA GLY A 310 12.99 -30.32 22.19
C GLY A 310 13.80 -29.24 22.91
N PRO A 311 15.14 -29.30 22.85
CA PRO A 311 16.02 -28.24 23.34
C PRO A 311 15.76 -26.94 22.56
N THR A 312 15.82 -25.82 23.27
CA THR A 312 15.34 -24.52 22.79
C THR A 312 16.32 -23.41 23.13
N GLU A 313 16.69 -22.59 22.15
CA GLU A 313 17.44 -21.34 22.34
C GLU A 313 16.68 -20.14 21.73
N LEU A 314 16.33 -19.15 22.55
CA LEU A 314 15.59 -17.94 22.15
C LEU A 314 16.41 -16.69 22.48
N GLN A 315 16.49 -15.74 21.55
CA GLN A 315 17.23 -14.47 21.74
C GLN A 315 16.43 -13.29 21.17
N THR A 316 16.22 -12.22 21.94
CA THR A 316 15.68 -10.96 21.38
C THR A 316 16.44 -9.72 21.85
N GLY A 317 16.66 -8.78 20.91
CA GLY A 317 17.22 -7.46 21.20
C GLY A 317 16.23 -6.52 21.88
N ALA A 318 14.93 -6.65 21.58
CA ALA A 318 13.86 -5.98 22.31
C ALA A 318 12.54 -6.74 22.11
N GLY A 319 11.80 -6.96 23.19
CA GLY A 319 10.53 -7.68 23.20
C GLY A 319 10.46 -8.72 24.31
N ALA A 320 9.23 -9.07 24.70
CA ALA A 320 8.98 -10.12 25.67
C ALA A 320 9.14 -11.52 25.05
N ILE A 321 9.61 -12.48 25.85
CA ILE A 321 9.63 -13.91 25.52
C ILE A 321 8.52 -14.62 26.30
N PHE A 322 7.64 -15.33 25.60
CA PHE A 322 6.49 -16.03 26.18
C PHE A 322 6.51 -17.51 25.79
N LEU A 323 6.38 -18.39 26.78
CA LEU A 323 6.52 -19.84 26.65
C LEU A 323 5.42 -20.57 27.47
N SER A 324 4.34 -21.07 26.87
CA SER A 324 3.20 -21.62 27.63
C SER A 324 3.23 -23.12 27.97
N GLN A 325 4.00 -23.94 27.25
CA GLN A 325 4.17 -25.36 27.58
C GLN A 325 5.61 -25.82 27.29
N VAL A 326 6.50 -25.62 28.26
CA VAL A 326 7.92 -26.01 28.18
C VAL A 326 8.12 -27.40 28.79
N GLN A 327 8.35 -28.41 27.94
CA GLN A 327 8.80 -29.74 28.36
C GLN A 327 10.33 -29.85 28.23
N GLY A 328 10.90 -29.34 27.12
CA GLY A 328 12.33 -29.32 26.85
C GLY A 328 13.15 -28.39 27.75
N SER A 329 14.48 -28.38 27.54
CA SER A 329 15.40 -27.42 28.15
C SER A 329 15.41 -26.11 27.36
N VAL A 330 15.21 -24.97 28.04
CA VAL A 330 15.17 -23.64 27.41
C VAL A 330 16.36 -22.80 27.86
N LYS A 331 17.08 -22.22 26.89
CA LYS A 331 17.92 -21.05 27.07
C LYS A 331 17.21 -19.86 26.43
N ALA A 332 16.87 -18.82 27.18
CA ALA A 332 16.20 -17.64 26.65
C ALA A 332 16.88 -16.36 27.16
N SER A 333 17.18 -15.42 26.26
CA SER A 333 17.82 -14.15 26.59
C SER A 333 17.08 -12.99 25.93
N THR A 334 16.82 -11.93 26.70
CA THR A 334 16.31 -10.64 26.17
C THR A 334 17.12 -9.49 26.75
N ALA A 335 17.50 -8.54 25.92
CA ALA A 335 18.13 -7.30 26.41
C ALA A 335 17.10 -6.32 26.99
N SER A 336 15.85 -6.35 26.52
CA SER A 336 14.76 -5.51 27.02
C SER A 336 13.39 -6.15 26.75
N GLY A 337 12.71 -6.58 27.80
CA GLY A 337 11.39 -7.22 27.78
C GLY A 337 11.26 -8.26 28.89
N ALA A 338 10.03 -8.59 29.28
CA ALA A 338 9.79 -9.64 30.27
C ALA A 338 9.98 -11.06 29.70
N ILE A 339 10.43 -12.02 30.51
CA ILE A 339 10.41 -13.44 30.17
C ILE A 339 9.33 -14.14 31.00
N THR A 340 8.33 -14.73 30.36
CA THR A 340 7.28 -15.53 31.03
C THR A 340 7.32 -16.98 30.55
N ALA A 341 7.54 -17.92 31.47
CA ALA A 341 7.66 -19.34 31.16
C ALA A 341 6.80 -20.22 32.07
N TRP A 342 5.92 -21.03 31.47
CA TRP A 342 5.25 -22.16 32.11
C TRP A 342 6.05 -23.44 31.83
N LEU A 343 6.75 -23.91 32.86
CA LEU A 343 7.35 -25.23 32.84
C LEU A 343 6.25 -26.28 33.01
N VAL A 344 6.39 -27.41 32.31
CA VAL A 344 5.50 -28.56 32.43
C VAL A 344 6.35 -29.75 32.83
N ALA A 345 5.83 -30.62 33.71
CA ALA A 345 6.49 -31.88 34.00
C ALA A 345 6.69 -32.64 32.67
N PRO A 346 7.91 -33.12 32.35
CA PRO A 346 8.09 -33.98 31.19
C PRO A 346 7.21 -35.21 31.41
N ALA A 347 6.38 -35.56 30.42
CA ALA A 347 5.53 -36.73 30.51
C ALA A 347 6.43 -37.94 30.79
N LEU A 348 6.29 -38.54 31.98
CA LEU A 348 7.01 -39.76 32.33
C LEU A 348 6.76 -40.76 31.21
N PRO A 349 7.80 -41.35 30.60
CA PRO A 349 7.59 -42.33 29.54
C PRO A 349 6.70 -43.44 30.11
N ALA A 350 5.52 -43.61 29.51
CA ALA A 350 4.54 -44.60 29.94
C ALA A 350 5.26 -45.94 30.11
N GLN A 351 4.98 -46.68 31.19
CA GLN A 351 5.78 -47.84 31.60
C GLN A 351 5.62 -49.03 30.63
N GLY A 352 6.22 -48.91 29.46
CA GLY A 352 6.33 -49.95 28.45
C GLY A 352 7.17 -51.09 29.01
N LYS A 353 6.49 -52.18 29.38
CA LYS A 353 7.14 -53.44 29.75
C LYS A 353 7.87 -53.99 28.53
N THR A 354 9.14 -53.69 28.38
CA THR A 354 10.01 -54.38 27.42
C THR A 354 10.16 -55.84 27.85
N ALA A 355 10.05 -56.75 26.89
CA ALA A 355 10.22 -58.17 27.11
C ALA A 355 11.72 -58.50 27.28
N GLY A 356 12.28 -58.21 28.46
CA GLY A 356 13.72 -58.44 28.68
C GLY A 356 14.38 -57.82 29.92
N GLY A 357 13.67 -57.55 31.01
CA GLY A 357 14.25 -57.38 32.38
C GLY A 357 15.26 -56.24 32.65
N ALA A 358 15.72 -55.51 31.63
CA ALA A 358 16.74 -54.48 31.77
C ALA A 358 16.16 -53.15 32.25
N LYS A 359 16.57 -52.70 33.44
CA LYS A 359 16.31 -51.33 33.90
C LYS A 359 17.10 -50.34 33.03
N ILE A 360 16.42 -49.67 32.11
CA ILE A 360 16.97 -48.46 31.47
C ILE A 360 17.15 -47.41 32.58
N PRO A 361 18.36 -46.85 32.77
CA PRO A 361 18.55 -45.73 33.69
C PRO A 361 17.88 -44.49 33.09
N ALA A 362 16.66 -44.19 33.54
CA ALA A 362 15.95 -42.96 33.20
C ALA A 362 16.62 -41.75 33.86
N ARG A 363 17.78 -41.34 33.33
CA ARG A 363 18.42 -40.07 33.60
C ARG A 363 17.95 -39.08 32.53
N PRO A 364 17.07 -38.11 32.85
CA PRO A 364 16.82 -36.99 31.96
C PRO A 364 18.15 -36.30 31.66
N VAL A 365 18.36 -35.86 30.42
CA VAL A 365 19.60 -35.17 30.03
C VAL A 365 19.78 -33.94 30.92
N ASP A 366 20.99 -33.77 31.50
CA ASP A 366 21.34 -32.68 32.43
C ASP A 366 21.42 -31.28 31.77
N ALA A 367 20.63 -31.05 30.72
CA ALA A 367 20.43 -29.75 30.11
C ALA A 367 19.57 -28.88 31.03
N GLY A 368 20.25 -28.08 31.86
CA GLY A 368 19.61 -27.02 32.63
C GLY A 368 18.87 -26.03 31.73
N SER A 369 17.91 -25.32 32.30
CA SER A 369 17.28 -24.15 31.65
C SER A 369 17.91 -22.86 32.18
N GLU A 370 17.96 -21.82 31.37
CA GLU A 370 18.64 -20.55 31.67
C GLU A 370 17.82 -19.41 31.06
N LEU A 371 17.24 -18.54 31.90
CA LEU A 371 16.46 -17.38 31.49
C LEU A 371 17.19 -16.11 31.94
N GLU A 372 17.56 -15.23 31.01
CA GLU A 372 18.30 -14.00 31.26
C GLU A 372 17.55 -12.77 30.70
N SER A 373 17.34 -11.78 31.55
CA SER A 373 16.69 -10.51 31.20
C SER A 373 17.61 -9.34 31.59
N GLY A 374 17.89 -8.48 30.61
CA GLY A 374 18.54 -7.18 30.85
C GLY A 374 17.59 -6.24 31.58
N ASN A 375 16.56 -5.76 30.89
CA ASN A 375 15.51 -4.92 31.47
C ASN A 375 14.13 -5.59 31.35
N GLY A 376 13.54 -6.03 32.47
CA GLY A 376 12.20 -6.62 32.52
C GLY A 376 12.08 -7.86 33.40
N ASP A 377 10.87 -8.10 33.94
CA ASP A 377 10.62 -9.16 34.92
C ASP A 377 10.76 -10.58 34.33
N ILE A 378 11.20 -11.52 35.16
CA ILE A 378 11.22 -12.96 34.84
C ILE A 378 10.16 -13.68 35.68
N VAL A 379 9.13 -14.20 35.02
CA VAL A 379 8.01 -14.89 35.66
C VAL A 379 8.02 -16.38 35.28
N VAL A 380 8.20 -17.25 36.27
CA VAL A 380 8.28 -18.70 36.07
C VAL A 380 7.14 -19.40 36.81
N TYR A 381 6.26 -20.03 36.05
CA TYR A 381 5.18 -20.89 36.54
C TYR A 381 5.63 -22.36 36.50
N MET A 382 5.41 -23.08 37.60
CA MET A 382 5.80 -24.49 37.75
C MET A 382 4.67 -25.30 38.39
N PRO A 383 4.42 -26.55 37.97
CA PRO A 383 3.42 -27.39 38.62
C PRO A 383 4.00 -27.98 39.90
N ARG A 384 3.13 -28.23 40.89
CA ARG A 384 3.52 -28.59 42.27
C ARG A 384 4.22 -29.95 42.40
N ASP A 385 4.25 -30.76 41.35
CA ASP A 385 4.88 -32.08 41.23
C ASP A 385 6.25 -32.06 40.51
N LEU A 386 6.67 -30.92 39.95
CA LEU A 386 7.95 -30.81 39.24
C LEU A 386 9.15 -30.94 40.20
N GLY A 387 10.08 -31.84 39.88
CA GLY A 387 11.41 -31.89 40.50
C GLY A 387 12.36 -30.86 39.85
N VAL A 388 12.69 -29.78 40.57
CA VAL A 388 13.48 -28.66 40.03
C VAL A 388 14.36 -28.04 41.12
N VAL A 389 15.56 -27.60 40.72
CA VAL A 389 16.46 -26.73 41.53
C VAL A 389 16.54 -25.39 40.83
N ILE A 390 16.26 -24.30 41.55
CA ILE A 390 16.19 -22.95 41.00
C ILE A 390 17.38 -22.16 41.55
N GLU A 391 18.19 -21.60 40.66
CA GLU A 391 19.31 -20.69 40.95
C GLU A 391 18.94 -19.29 40.42
N ALA A 392 18.47 -18.40 41.29
CA ALA A 392 18.03 -17.05 40.93
C ALA A 392 19.11 -16.01 41.30
N THR A 393 19.47 -15.16 40.36
CA THR A 393 20.40 -14.03 40.52
C THR A 393 19.72 -12.74 40.06
N LEU A 394 19.86 -11.70 40.87
CA LEU A 394 19.37 -10.36 40.61
C LEU A 394 20.52 -9.38 40.82
N GLU A 395 21.01 -8.73 39.76
CA GLU A 395 22.19 -7.86 39.87
C GLU A 395 21.88 -6.53 40.59
N ASN A 396 20.70 -5.94 40.36
CA ASN A 396 20.23 -4.71 41.01
C ASN A 396 19.22 -4.99 42.14
N SER A 397 19.71 -5.37 43.33
CA SER A 397 18.84 -5.66 44.50
C SER A 397 18.43 -4.44 45.34
N GLU A 398 18.64 -3.20 44.85
CA GLU A 398 18.11 -1.98 45.49
C GLU A 398 16.68 -1.67 45.04
N ALA A 399 16.42 -1.78 43.73
CA ALA A 399 15.13 -1.44 43.12
C ALA A 399 14.19 -2.64 42.90
N TYR A 400 14.72 -3.86 42.86
CA TYR A 400 13.99 -5.07 42.47
C TYR A 400 14.07 -6.17 43.53
N HIS A 401 13.21 -7.18 43.42
CA HIS A 401 13.09 -8.27 44.38
C HIS A 401 12.84 -9.65 43.74
N ILE A 402 13.07 -10.70 44.53
CA ILE A 402 12.79 -12.09 44.18
C ILE A 402 11.59 -12.57 45.01
N ASP A 403 10.50 -12.83 44.31
CA ASP A 403 9.19 -13.18 44.83
C ASP A 403 8.98 -14.68 44.65
N ALA A 404 8.79 -15.45 45.72
CA ALA A 404 8.53 -16.89 45.65
C ALA A 404 7.20 -17.27 46.30
N ASP A 405 6.49 -18.24 45.70
CA ASP A 405 5.39 -18.95 46.36
C ASP A 405 5.88 -19.48 47.74
N PRO A 406 5.13 -19.29 48.84
CA PRO A 406 5.56 -19.73 50.17
C PRO A 406 5.90 -21.22 50.33
N ALA A 407 5.45 -22.09 49.41
CA ALA A 407 5.86 -23.50 49.38
C ALA A 407 7.24 -23.74 48.73
N LEU A 408 7.81 -22.76 48.02
CA LEU A 408 9.21 -22.75 47.59
C LEU A 408 10.06 -22.15 48.72
N ALA A 409 10.77 -23.01 49.45
CA ALA A 409 11.66 -22.62 50.55
C ALA A 409 12.95 -21.94 50.03
N LEU A 410 12.81 -20.70 49.56
CA LEU A 410 13.87 -19.85 49.00
C LEU A 410 14.91 -19.50 50.08
N LYS A 411 16.19 -19.74 49.79
CA LYS A 411 17.33 -19.42 50.65
C LYS A 411 18.24 -18.43 49.94
N VAL A 412 18.41 -17.24 50.51
CA VAL A 412 19.43 -16.28 50.03
C VAL A 412 20.82 -16.87 50.33
N THR A 413 21.66 -16.99 49.29
CA THR A 413 23.01 -17.57 49.38
C THR A 413 24.11 -16.51 49.34
N SER A 414 23.86 -15.35 48.70
CA SER A 414 24.74 -14.18 48.79
C SER A 414 23.97 -12.87 48.51
N GLY A 415 24.49 -11.75 49.01
CA GLY A 415 23.82 -10.44 48.95
C GLY A 415 22.80 -10.26 50.08
N GLN A 416 22.24 -9.05 50.21
CA GLN A 416 21.22 -8.73 51.19
C GLN A 416 20.13 -7.89 50.51
N PRO A 417 18.84 -8.31 50.55
CA PRO A 417 17.76 -7.58 49.87
C PRO A 417 17.68 -6.11 50.27
N GLY A 418 17.50 -5.22 49.29
CA GLY A 418 17.37 -3.77 49.51
C GLY A 418 18.66 -3.08 49.96
N ARG A 419 19.85 -3.65 49.70
CA ARG A 419 21.11 -3.16 50.27
C ARG A 419 22.31 -3.05 49.31
N GLY A 420 22.07 -3.14 48.00
CA GLY A 420 23.08 -2.88 46.97
C GLY A 420 23.75 -4.12 46.40
N GLY A 421 23.89 -4.12 45.07
CA GLY A 421 24.56 -5.17 44.30
C GLY A 421 23.81 -6.50 44.23
N ALA A 422 24.53 -7.54 43.79
CA ALA A 422 23.94 -8.80 43.39
C ALA A 422 23.36 -9.62 44.55
N LEU A 423 22.07 -9.90 44.49
CA LEU A 423 21.36 -10.87 45.33
C LEU A 423 21.31 -12.22 44.62
N ARG A 424 21.65 -13.30 45.34
CA ARG A 424 21.51 -14.68 44.86
C ARG A 424 20.69 -15.50 45.84
N ALA A 425 19.78 -16.29 45.30
CA ALA A 425 18.92 -17.16 46.08
C ALA A 425 18.68 -18.50 45.39
N GLU A 426 18.60 -19.55 46.19
CA GLU A 426 18.40 -20.93 45.75
C GLU A 426 17.10 -21.49 46.33
N ALA A 427 16.35 -22.22 45.51
CA ALA A 427 15.19 -22.99 45.93
C ALA A 427 15.25 -24.41 45.36
N SER A 428 14.53 -25.34 45.99
CA SER A 428 14.39 -26.72 45.49
C SER A 428 12.98 -27.22 45.76
N LEU A 429 12.38 -27.82 44.73
CA LEU A 429 11.02 -28.38 44.76
C LEU A 429 11.11 -29.90 44.55
N ASN A 430 10.28 -30.65 45.28
CA ASN A 430 10.17 -32.12 45.21
C ASN A 430 11.50 -32.90 45.28
N GLY A 431 12.45 -32.43 46.09
CA GLY A 431 13.76 -33.07 46.26
C GLY A 431 14.81 -32.68 45.21
N GLY A 432 14.50 -31.73 44.32
CA GLY A 432 15.37 -31.29 43.24
C GLY A 432 15.11 -32.02 41.92
N GLY A 433 15.98 -31.81 40.94
CA GLY A 433 15.82 -32.33 39.58
C GLY A 433 16.53 -31.45 38.56
N ARG A 434 15.83 -31.04 37.50
CA ARG A 434 16.42 -30.14 36.47
C ARG A 434 16.84 -28.81 37.12
N ARG A 435 18.03 -28.33 36.79
CA ARG A 435 18.49 -26.99 37.18
C ARG A 435 17.82 -25.93 36.30
N VAL A 436 17.32 -24.86 36.91
CA VAL A 436 16.77 -23.67 36.23
C VAL A 436 17.50 -22.44 36.77
N ARG A 437 18.25 -21.77 35.90
CA ARG A 437 18.94 -20.51 36.19
C ARG A 437 18.10 -19.35 35.73
N LEU A 438 18.00 -18.33 36.58
CA LEU A 438 17.28 -17.10 36.31
C LEU A 438 18.22 -15.94 36.63
N LYS A 439 18.45 -15.03 35.68
CA LYS A 439 19.27 -13.83 35.88
C LYS A 439 18.51 -12.60 35.39
N ALA A 440 18.15 -11.72 36.30
CA ALA A 440 17.66 -10.38 35.97
C ALA A 440 18.75 -9.35 36.31
N GLU A 441 19.00 -8.41 35.39
CA GLU A 441 19.87 -7.26 35.67
C GLU A 441 19.03 -6.14 36.32
N ASP A 442 18.07 -5.59 35.57
CA ASP A 442 17.02 -4.68 36.03
C ASP A 442 15.62 -5.31 35.84
N GLY A 443 15.09 -6.00 36.86
CA GLY A 443 13.76 -6.59 36.82
C GLY A 443 13.47 -7.54 37.99
N ASN A 444 12.21 -7.78 38.30
CA ASN A 444 11.83 -8.69 39.40
C ASN A 444 11.81 -10.15 38.93
N ILE A 445 12.02 -11.09 39.85
CA ILE A 445 11.92 -12.53 39.55
C ILE A 445 10.74 -13.10 40.35
N HIS A 446 9.69 -13.58 39.66
CA HIS A 446 8.50 -14.13 40.29
C HIS A 446 8.39 -15.65 40.03
N LEU A 447 8.50 -16.46 41.10
CA LEU A 447 8.35 -17.91 41.08
C LEU A 447 6.97 -18.29 41.61
N ARG A 448 6.09 -18.82 40.76
CA ARG A 448 4.69 -19.13 41.12
C ARG A 448 4.38 -20.61 40.90
N LEU A 449 3.68 -21.24 41.84
CA LEU A 449 3.20 -22.61 41.67
C LEU A 449 1.80 -22.62 41.06
N ALA A 450 1.60 -23.43 40.02
CA ALA A 450 0.33 -23.61 39.33
C ALA A 450 -0.24 -25.02 39.55
N THR A 451 -1.56 -25.16 39.51
CA THR A 451 -2.21 -26.47 39.31
C THR A 451 -1.99 -26.90 37.86
N ALA A 452 -1.75 -28.19 37.60
CA ALA A 452 -1.02 -28.64 36.41
C ALA A 452 -1.78 -28.60 35.06
N THR A 453 -2.04 -27.40 34.56
CA THR A 453 -1.93 -27.06 33.13
C THR A 453 -1.54 -25.59 33.03
N GLY A 454 -0.75 -25.20 32.02
CA GLY A 454 -0.74 -23.80 31.59
C GLY A 454 -2.15 -23.37 31.17
N PRO A 455 -2.50 -22.06 31.18
CA PRO A 455 -3.78 -21.59 30.67
C PRO A 455 -4.05 -22.22 29.30
N ALA A 456 -5.25 -22.79 29.12
CA ALA A 456 -5.61 -23.58 27.95
C ALA A 456 -5.85 -22.70 26.71
N PHE A 457 -4.77 -22.06 26.25
CA PHE A 457 -4.71 -21.33 24.99
C PHE A 457 -4.77 -22.31 23.83
N SER A 458 -5.99 -22.74 23.48
CA SER A 458 -6.31 -23.08 22.10
C SER A 458 -5.81 -21.96 21.19
N PHE A 459 -5.03 -22.30 20.17
CA PHE A 459 -4.70 -21.36 19.10
C PHE A 459 -5.98 -21.06 18.32
N ASP A 460 -6.63 -19.95 18.68
CA ASP A 460 -7.79 -19.43 17.96
C ASP A 460 -7.29 -18.68 16.72
N GLU A 461 -7.22 -19.42 15.62
CA GLU A 461 -6.77 -18.92 14.33
C GLU A 461 -7.61 -17.72 13.86
N SER A 462 -8.93 -17.74 14.10
CA SER A 462 -9.84 -16.65 13.68
C SER A 462 -9.59 -15.35 14.44
N LYS A 463 -9.32 -15.43 15.75
CA LYS A 463 -8.99 -14.26 16.56
C LYS A 463 -7.57 -13.75 16.28
N PHE A 464 -6.65 -14.65 15.94
CA PHE A 464 -5.30 -14.28 15.50
C PHE A 464 -5.32 -13.63 14.11
N GLU A 465 -6.13 -14.11 13.17
CA GLU A 465 -6.34 -13.48 11.87
C GLU A 465 -6.96 -12.09 12.02
N ALA A 466 -7.99 -11.92 12.85
CA ALA A 466 -8.57 -10.61 13.13
C ALA A 466 -7.57 -9.61 13.78
N ASP A 467 -6.57 -10.07 14.52
CA ASP A 467 -5.50 -9.22 15.06
C ASP A 467 -4.34 -8.98 14.06
N LEU A 468 -4.13 -9.89 13.11
CA LEU A 468 -3.17 -9.73 12.02
C LEU A 468 -3.72 -8.80 10.92
N GLU A 469 -4.97 -9.02 10.51
CA GLU A 469 -5.73 -8.13 9.62
C GLU A 469 -5.85 -6.72 10.19
N LYS A 470 -6.10 -6.52 11.49
CA LYS A 470 -6.04 -5.16 12.08
C LYS A 470 -4.67 -4.52 11.96
N SER A 471 -3.60 -5.31 11.90
CA SER A 471 -2.23 -4.80 11.75
C SER A 471 -1.85 -4.50 10.30
N THR A 472 -2.61 -4.98 9.30
CA THR A 472 -2.43 -4.64 7.88
C THR A 472 -3.50 -3.67 7.39
N SER A 473 -4.77 -3.95 7.66
CA SER A 473 -5.91 -3.08 7.32
C SER A 473 -5.92 -1.74 8.03
N GLY A 474 -5.18 -1.59 9.14
CA GLY A 474 -4.86 -0.27 9.71
C GLY A 474 -3.98 0.60 8.79
N LEU A 475 -3.19 -0.03 7.90
CA LEU A 475 -2.50 0.61 6.79
C LEU A 475 -3.39 0.68 5.56
N ASP A 476 -4.07 -0.41 5.20
CA ASP A 476 -4.89 -0.47 3.98
C ASP A 476 -6.05 0.54 4.03
N HIS A 477 -6.75 0.70 5.16
CA HIS A 477 -7.74 1.78 5.30
C HIS A 477 -7.14 3.19 5.27
N LEU A 478 -5.87 3.38 5.65
CA LEU A 478 -5.22 4.68 5.48
C LEU A 478 -4.82 4.91 4.02
N LEU A 479 -4.39 3.86 3.30
CA LEU A 479 -4.04 3.91 1.88
C LEU A 479 -5.28 4.03 0.99
N ASP A 480 -6.39 3.35 1.30
CA ASP A 480 -7.70 3.50 0.65
C ASP A 480 -8.26 4.91 0.85
N ASN A 481 -8.21 5.45 2.08
CA ASN A 481 -8.66 6.82 2.31
C ASN A 481 -7.74 7.85 1.63
N LEU A 482 -6.42 7.59 1.55
CA LEU A 482 -5.52 8.42 0.75
C LEU A 482 -5.83 8.29 -0.75
N GLY A 483 -6.09 7.08 -1.24
CA GLY A 483 -6.43 6.78 -2.63
C GLY A 483 -7.74 7.41 -3.05
N VAL A 484 -8.78 7.34 -2.21
CA VAL A 484 -10.07 8.02 -2.44
C VAL A 484 -9.92 9.54 -2.40
N MET A 485 -9.10 10.11 -1.51
CA MET A 485 -8.80 11.56 -1.55
C MET A 485 -8.01 11.95 -2.81
N ILE A 486 -7.01 11.17 -3.20
CA ILE A 486 -6.17 11.39 -4.39
C ILE A 486 -7.02 11.26 -5.66
N ASP A 487 -7.90 10.26 -5.76
CA ASP A 487 -8.82 10.09 -6.89
C ASP A 487 -9.87 11.22 -6.95
N GLN A 488 -10.40 11.68 -5.80
CA GLN A 488 -11.31 12.83 -5.75
C GLN A 488 -10.61 14.14 -6.15
N GLU A 489 -9.38 14.36 -5.69
CA GLU A 489 -8.60 15.55 -6.05
C GLU A 489 -8.14 15.47 -7.51
N PHE A 490 -7.75 14.29 -8.02
CA PHE A 490 -7.43 14.07 -9.42
C PHE A 490 -8.65 14.25 -10.34
N GLU A 491 -9.84 13.79 -9.94
CA GLU A 491 -11.09 14.04 -10.68
C GLU A 491 -11.48 15.54 -10.66
N MET A 492 -11.24 16.27 -9.57
CA MET A 492 -11.40 17.72 -9.57
C MET A 492 -10.39 18.41 -10.50
N GLN A 493 -9.12 17.99 -10.54
CA GLN A 493 -8.14 18.55 -11.46
C GLN A 493 -8.42 18.17 -12.93
N GLN A 494 -8.90 16.95 -13.21
CA GLN A 494 -9.34 16.54 -14.55
C GLN A 494 -10.53 17.38 -15.00
N ARG A 495 -11.62 17.44 -14.23
CA ARG A 495 -12.80 18.25 -14.60
C ARG A 495 -12.46 19.74 -14.75
N LYS A 496 -11.52 20.25 -13.95
CA LYS A 496 -11.00 21.61 -14.10
C LYS A 496 -10.23 21.78 -15.41
N CYS A 497 -9.36 20.85 -15.77
CA CYS A 497 -8.60 20.88 -17.02
C CYS A 497 -9.51 20.71 -18.25
N GLU A 498 -10.53 19.85 -18.16
CA GLU A 498 -11.60 19.71 -19.17
C GLU A 498 -12.38 21.02 -19.33
N LEU A 499 -12.83 21.66 -18.24
CA LEU A 499 -13.47 22.99 -18.31
C LEU A 499 -12.53 24.07 -18.88
N GLU A 500 -11.25 24.07 -18.54
CA GLU A 500 -10.28 25.02 -19.09
C GLU A 500 -10.04 24.78 -20.59
N MET A 501 -10.01 23.54 -21.06
CA MET A 501 -9.92 23.19 -22.48
C MET A 501 -11.21 23.52 -23.25
N ASP A 502 -12.39 23.17 -22.74
CA ASP A 502 -13.68 23.50 -23.35
C ASP A 502 -13.90 25.01 -23.41
N MET A 503 -13.52 25.75 -22.36
CA MET A 503 -13.55 27.20 -22.37
C MET A 503 -12.55 27.80 -23.37
N GLN A 504 -11.36 27.20 -23.56
CA GLN A 504 -10.41 27.62 -24.58
C GLN A 504 -10.95 27.37 -26.00
N HIS A 505 -11.44 26.16 -26.30
CA HIS A 505 -12.08 25.86 -27.59
C HIS A 505 -13.28 26.77 -27.84
N SER A 506 -14.16 26.97 -26.86
CA SER A 506 -15.32 27.88 -27.00
C SER A 506 -14.90 29.32 -27.26
N VAL A 507 -13.82 29.80 -26.63
CA VAL A 507 -13.23 31.12 -26.92
C VAL A 507 -12.58 31.17 -28.31
N GLU A 508 -11.98 30.10 -28.81
CA GLU A 508 -11.44 30.05 -30.18
C GLU A 508 -12.52 29.94 -31.25
N ASP A 509 -13.59 29.18 -31.02
CA ASP A 509 -14.75 29.11 -31.91
C ASP A 509 -15.54 30.43 -31.90
N LEU A 510 -15.62 31.13 -30.77
CA LEU A 510 -16.15 32.50 -30.70
C LEU A 510 -15.26 33.50 -31.45
N LYS A 511 -13.93 33.40 -31.36
CA LYS A 511 -13.01 34.20 -32.19
C LYS A 511 -13.18 33.89 -33.68
N ARG A 512 -13.35 32.61 -34.05
CA ARG A 512 -13.55 32.18 -35.44
C ARG A 512 -14.86 32.71 -36.00
N HIS A 513 -15.98 32.52 -35.28
CA HIS A 513 -17.27 33.12 -35.65
C HIS A 513 -17.21 34.65 -35.69
N ALA A 514 -16.50 35.32 -34.78
CA ALA A 514 -16.34 36.77 -34.82
C ALA A 514 -15.53 37.24 -36.03
N HIS A 515 -14.55 36.45 -36.48
CA HIS A 515 -13.79 36.71 -37.70
C HIS A 515 -14.64 36.46 -38.96
N GLU A 516 -15.36 35.35 -39.02
CA GLU A 516 -16.29 35.01 -40.10
C GLU A 516 -17.44 36.03 -40.22
N MET A 517 -17.96 36.52 -39.09
CA MET A 517 -18.92 37.63 -39.02
C MET A 517 -18.31 38.97 -39.44
N ALA A 518 -17.02 39.20 -39.21
CA ALA A 518 -16.33 40.41 -39.65
C ALA A 518 -16.06 40.40 -41.16
N GLU A 519 -15.70 39.24 -41.75
CA GLU A 519 -15.59 39.09 -43.19
C GLU A 519 -16.96 39.19 -43.88
N HIS A 520 -17.99 38.45 -43.43
CA HIS A 520 -19.37 38.63 -43.90
C HIS A 520 -19.87 40.08 -43.69
N GLY A 521 -19.42 40.76 -42.63
CA GLY A 521 -19.73 42.15 -42.36
C GLY A 521 -19.11 43.11 -43.40
N LYS A 522 -17.91 42.81 -43.92
CA LYS A 522 -17.30 43.54 -45.04
C LYS A 522 -18.04 43.24 -46.35
N GLU A 523 -18.24 41.97 -46.68
CA GLU A 523 -18.96 41.56 -47.91
C GLU A 523 -20.37 42.13 -47.94
N MET A 524 -21.11 42.07 -46.82
CA MET A 524 -22.44 42.63 -46.71
C MET A 524 -22.43 44.17 -46.70
N ALA A 525 -21.35 44.83 -46.25
CA ALA A 525 -21.20 46.28 -46.42
C ALA A 525 -20.91 46.68 -47.89
N GLU A 526 -20.21 45.85 -48.66
CA GLU A 526 -20.02 46.05 -50.11
C GLU A 526 -21.30 45.74 -50.90
N GLN A 527 -22.02 44.67 -50.57
CA GLN A 527 -23.35 44.40 -51.13
C GLN A 527 -24.35 45.50 -50.75
N MET A 528 -24.31 46.01 -49.52
CA MET A 528 -25.13 47.16 -49.11
C MET A 528 -24.72 48.44 -49.86
N ARG A 529 -23.43 48.69 -50.13
CA ARG A 529 -23.01 49.82 -51.01
C ARG A 529 -23.67 49.73 -52.39
N HIS A 530 -23.72 48.55 -52.99
CA HIS A 530 -24.40 48.36 -54.28
C HIS A 530 -25.94 48.36 -54.18
N ALA A 531 -26.53 48.05 -53.03
CA ALA A 531 -27.98 48.10 -52.83
C ALA A 531 -28.51 49.50 -52.43
N HIS A 532 -27.70 50.32 -51.75
CA HIS A 532 -28.13 51.60 -51.18
C HIS A 532 -28.27 52.73 -52.21
N GLU A 533 -27.73 52.54 -53.42
CA GLU A 533 -27.87 53.45 -54.55
C GLU A 533 -29.27 53.37 -55.22
N ASN A 534 -30.11 52.39 -54.84
CA ASN A 534 -31.39 52.11 -55.51
C ASN A 534 -32.56 51.80 -54.55
N ARG A 535 -32.67 52.50 -53.40
CA ARG A 535 -33.90 52.44 -52.57
C ARG A 535 -34.19 53.66 -51.68
N ALA A 536 -34.29 54.83 -52.30
CA ALA A 536 -34.97 55.96 -51.65
C ALA A 536 -36.50 55.72 -51.57
N GLY A 537 -37.13 56.14 -50.46
CA GLY A 537 -38.58 56.34 -50.40
C GLY A 537 -39.41 55.25 -49.69
N VAL A 538 -39.55 55.36 -48.37
CA VAL A 538 -40.87 55.55 -47.72
C VAL A 538 -40.66 56.61 -46.60
N TRP A 539 -41.71 57.34 -46.21
CA TRP A 539 -41.72 58.49 -45.27
C TRP A 539 -41.38 59.85 -45.94
N GLY A 540 -42.20 60.31 -46.88
CA GLY A 540 -42.12 61.66 -47.45
C GLY A 540 -42.81 62.74 -46.60
N ASP A 541 -42.41 64.01 -46.81
CA ASP A 541 -43.06 65.26 -46.40
C ASP A 541 -43.56 65.39 -44.94
N ARG A 542 -42.87 64.76 -43.98
CA ARG A 542 -43.10 64.98 -42.54
C ARG A 542 -42.03 65.88 -41.94
N VAL A 543 -42.43 67.02 -41.38
CA VAL A 543 -41.50 67.99 -40.80
C VAL A 543 -41.07 67.53 -39.41
N VAL A 544 -39.77 67.50 -39.12
CA VAL A 544 -39.27 67.16 -37.79
C VAL A 544 -39.33 68.40 -36.89
N VAL A 545 -40.14 68.34 -35.84
CA VAL A 545 -40.37 69.45 -34.89
C VAL A 545 -39.68 69.14 -33.56
N PRO A 546 -38.98 70.11 -32.92
CA PRO A 546 -38.36 69.89 -31.62
C PRO A 546 -39.35 69.44 -30.53
N ALA A 547 -38.87 68.57 -29.65
CA ALA A 547 -39.65 67.90 -28.60
C ALA A 547 -40.52 68.85 -27.76
N ASP A 548 -40.01 70.03 -27.41
CA ASP A 548 -40.67 70.93 -26.47
C ASP A 548 -41.67 71.88 -27.15
N GLU A 549 -41.52 72.15 -28.45
CA GLU A 549 -42.49 72.93 -29.22
C GLU A 549 -43.79 72.14 -29.44
N LEU A 550 -43.67 70.86 -29.81
CA LEU A 550 -44.86 70.01 -29.98
C LEU A 550 -45.58 69.77 -28.64
N ARG A 551 -44.85 69.72 -27.51
CA ARG A 551 -45.46 69.60 -26.17
C ARG A 551 -46.28 70.81 -25.74
N GLN A 552 -45.92 72.01 -26.17
CA GLN A 552 -46.71 73.23 -25.90
C GLN A 552 -48.04 73.24 -26.66
N LYS A 553 -48.13 72.49 -27.77
CA LYS A 553 -49.30 72.37 -28.63
C LYS A 553 -50.19 71.16 -28.31
N ILE A 554 -50.12 70.58 -27.10
CA ILE A 554 -51.00 69.46 -26.71
C ILE A 554 -52.39 70.00 -26.35
N SER A 555 -53.38 69.76 -27.21
CA SER A 555 -54.78 70.18 -27.01
C SER A 555 -55.60 69.18 -26.19
N HIS A 556 -55.22 67.89 -26.18
CA HIS A 556 -55.78 66.88 -25.30
C HIS A 556 -54.70 65.89 -24.84
N ARG A 557 -54.54 65.72 -23.53
CA ARG A 557 -53.55 64.81 -22.92
C ARG A 557 -54.24 63.75 -22.07
N VAL A 558 -53.90 62.49 -22.31
CA VAL A 558 -54.28 61.36 -21.45
C VAL A 558 -53.08 60.96 -20.59
N GLU A 559 -53.23 61.03 -19.27
CA GLU A 559 -52.21 60.52 -18.33
C GLU A 559 -52.10 58.99 -18.46
N PRO A 560 -50.89 58.40 -18.50
CA PRO A 560 -50.74 56.96 -18.66
C PRO A 560 -51.17 56.21 -17.40
N VAL A 561 -51.94 55.13 -17.58
CA VAL A 561 -52.31 54.24 -16.48
C VAL A 561 -51.04 53.58 -15.94
N TYR A 562 -50.72 53.85 -14.67
CA TYR A 562 -49.52 53.35 -14.03
C TYR A 562 -49.58 51.81 -13.87
N PRO A 563 -48.63 51.02 -14.41
CA PRO A 563 -48.72 49.56 -14.40
C PRO A 563 -48.61 48.92 -13.02
N GLU A 564 -49.60 48.11 -12.65
CA GLU A 564 -49.67 47.37 -11.37
C GLU A 564 -48.41 46.54 -11.05
N ARG A 565 -47.77 45.94 -12.06
CA ARG A 565 -46.51 45.18 -11.88
C ARG A 565 -45.36 46.07 -11.42
N ALA A 566 -45.26 47.30 -11.94
CA ALA A 566 -44.27 48.28 -11.50
C ALA A 566 -44.64 48.85 -10.11
N LYS A 567 -45.93 48.96 -9.80
CA LYS A 567 -46.42 49.57 -8.54
C LYS A 567 -46.03 48.72 -7.34
N ARG A 568 -46.18 47.40 -7.46
CA ARG A 568 -45.74 46.40 -6.46
C ARG A 568 -44.21 46.34 -6.30
N GLN A 569 -43.45 46.88 -7.25
CA GLN A 569 -41.99 46.91 -7.26
C GLN A 569 -41.42 48.30 -6.96
N GLN A 570 -42.27 49.31 -6.73
CA GLN A 570 -41.89 50.70 -6.40
C GLN A 570 -40.93 51.35 -7.43
N LEU A 571 -41.06 51.01 -8.70
CA LEU A 571 -40.16 51.48 -9.77
C LEU A 571 -40.63 52.82 -10.38
N GLU A 572 -39.72 53.76 -10.61
CA GLU A 572 -39.98 54.96 -11.43
C GLU A 572 -39.21 54.91 -12.75
N GLY A 573 -39.58 55.75 -13.74
CA GLY A 573 -38.80 55.87 -14.97
C GLY A 573 -39.43 56.70 -16.08
N THR A 574 -38.60 57.14 -17.02
CA THR A 574 -39.02 57.89 -18.21
C THR A 574 -38.92 57.02 -19.47
N VAL A 575 -40.00 57.00 -20.25
CA VAL A 575 -40.04 56.42 -21.60
C VAL A 575 -39.93 57.54 -22.63
N ARG A 576 -39.04 57.41 -23.60
CA ARG A 576 -38.94 58.29 -24.79
C ARG A 576 -39.52 57.58 -26.00
N LEU A 577 -40.42 58.27 -26.67
CA LEU A 577 -41.20 57.80 -27.82
C LEU A 577 -41.02 58.77 -28.97
N ARG A 578 -40.82 58.28 -30.20
CA ARG A 578 -41.00 59.07 -31.41
C ARG A 578 -42.46 59.00 -31.82
N VAL A 579 -43.07 60.16 -32.01
CA VAL A 579 -44.50 60.32 -32.31
C VAL A 579 -44.64 60.96 -33.68
N ALA A 580 -45.46 60.37 -34.53
CA ALA A 580 -45.88 60.96 -35.80
C ALA A 580 -47.31 61.49 -35.67
N VAL A 581 -47.51 62.75 -36.03
CA VAL A 581 -48.79 63.47 -35.93
C VAL A 581 -49.20 63.89 -37.34
N ASP A 582 -50.47 63.70 -37.70
CA ASP A 582 -51.03 64.10 -38.98
C ASP A 582 -51.26 65.62 -39.08
N ALA A 583 -51.70 66.08 -40.26
CA ALA A 583 -52.11 67.46 -40.48
C ALA A 583 -53.42 67.86 -39.76
N SER A 584 -54.08 66.95 -39.03
CA SER A 584 -55.26 67.23 -38.17
C SER A 584 -54.91 67.36 -36.69
N GLY A 585 -53.65 67.09 -36.30
CA GLY A 585 -53.21 67.07 -34.91
C GLY A 585 -53.42 65.74 -34.19
N GLN A 586 -53.77 64.66 -34.90
CA GLN A 586 -53.91 63.31 -34.34
C GLN A 586 -52.64 62.48 -34.51
N VAL A 587 -52.37 61.60 -33.54
CA VAL A 587 -51.24 60.68 -33.57
C VAL A 587 -51.52 59.49 -34.48
N GLU A 588 -50.74 59.34 -35.55
CA GLU A 588 -50.82 58.18 -36.45
C GLU A 588 -49.98 57.00 -35.96
N ASP A 589 -48.73 57.27 -35.53
CA ASP A 589 -47.79 56.24 -35.09
C ASP A 589 -46.97 56.69 -33.87
N VAL A 590 -46.60 55.72 -33.05
CA VAL A 590 -45.80 55.88 -31.84
C VAL A 590 -44.78 54.75 -31.77
N LYS A 591 -43.51 55.08 -31.98
CA LYS A 591 -42.38 54.15 -31.94
C LYS A 591 -41.54 54.38 -30.68
N VAL A 592 -41.33 53.32 -29.89
CA VAL A 592 -40.49 53.38 -28.70
C VAL A 592 -39.03 53.60 -29.10
N LEU A 593 -38.35 54.54 -28.43
CA LEU A 593 -36.91 54.80 -28.61
C LEU A 593 -36.08 54.29 -27.42
N SER A 594 -36.52 54.59 -26.19
CA SER A 594 -35.86 54.10 -24.97
C SER A 594 -36.82 54.13 -23.77
N GLY A 595 -36.64 53.22 -22.82
CA GLY A 595 -37.46 53.11 -21.61
C GLY A 595 -37.52 51.67 -21.10
N SER A 596 -37.89 51.47 -19.83
CA SER A 596 -38.07 50.12 -19.27
C SER A 596 -39.27 49.41 -19.93
N PRO A 597 -39.15 48.14 -20.36
CA PRO A 597 -40.25 47.37 -20.96
C PRO A 597 -41.54 47.29 -20.11
N LEU A 598 -41.44 47.53 -18.81
CA LEU A 598 -42.61 47.57 -17.92
C LEU A 598 -43.49 48.82 -18.10
N PHE A 599 -42.96 49.91 -18.67
CA PHE A 599 -43.67 51.17 -18.88
C PHE A 599 -43.95 51.49 -20.36
N THR A 600 -43.20 50.91 -21.29
CA THR A 600 -43.25 51.28 -22.73
C THR A 600 -44.62 51.09 -23.36
N GLN A 601 -45.34 50.02 -23.01
CA GLN A 601 -46.69 49.77 -23.51
C GLN A 601 -47.68 50.85 -23.03
N ALA A 602 -47.79 51.07 -21.72
CA ALA A 602 -48.69 52.08 -21.14
C ALA A 602 -48.36 53.51 -21.61
N ALA A 603 -47.08 53.82 -21.82
CA ALA A 603 -46.65 55.10 -22.39
C ALA A 603 -47.14 55.28 -23.84
N ALA A 604 -46.97 54.25 -24.67
CA ALA A 604 -47.38 54.31 -26.08
C ALA A 604 -48.91 54.30 -26.25
N GLU A 605 -49.64 53.54 -25.44
CA GLU A 605 -51.10 53.50 -25.44
C GLU A 605 -51.72 54.85 -25.03
N ALA A 606 -51.14 55.51 -24.01
CA ALA A 606 -51.58 56.84 -23.60
C ALA A 606 -51.28 57.91 -24.67
N VAL A 607 -50.06 57.95 -25.21
CA VAL A 607 -49.65 58.95 -26.20
C VAL A 607 -50.40 58.81 -27.52
N ARG A 608 -50.84 57.60 -27.92
CA ARG A 608 -51.76 57.40 -29.06
C ARG A 608 -53.13 58.08 -28.89
N GLN A 609 -53.53 58.41 -27.66
CA GLN A 609 -54.78 59.11 -27.35
C GLN A 609 -54.60 60.62 -27.15
N TRP A 610 -53.37 61.13 -27.30
CA TRP A 610 -53.12 62.56 -27.24
C TRP A 610 -53.54 63.21 -28.55
N ARG A 611 -54.02 64.45 -28.45
CA ARG A 611 -54.22 65.33 -29.61
C ARG A 611 -53.38 66.59 -29.44
N PHE A 612 -52.88 67.04 -30.56
CA PHE A 612 -52.09 68.25 -30.70
C PHE A 612 -52.90 69.27 -31.50
N GLU A 613 -52.51 70.53 -31.45
CA GLU A 613 -52.97 71.54 -32.39
C GLU A 613 -52.25 71.33 -33.73
N PRO A 614 -52.94 71.43 -34.89
CA PRO A 614 -52.32 71.28 -36.21
C PRO A 614 -51.11 72.20 -36.35
N THR A 615 -49.94 71.62 -36.70
CA THR A 615 -48.75 72.44 -36.90
C THR A 615 -48.83 73.15 -38.25
N MET A 616 -48.97 74.47 -38.19
CA MET A 616 -49.05 75.34 -39.36
C MET A 616 -47.65 75.68 -39.85
N LEU A 617 -47.36 75.38 -41.13
CA LEU A 617 -46.16 75.81 -41.83
C LEU A 617 -46.59 76.51 -43.12
N GLU A 618 -46.09 77.73 -43.35
CA GLU A 618 -46.49 78.62 -44.47
C GLU A 618 -48.02 78.76 -44.67
N GLY A 619 -48.77 78.77 -43.56
CA GLY A 619 -50.23 78.91 -43.57
C GLY A 619 -51.02 77.63 -43.91
N LYS A 620 -50.37 76.46 -44.00
CA LYS A 620 -51.02 75.15 -44.20
C LYS A 620 -50.70 74.21 -43.04
N CYS A 621 -51.63 73.32 -42.71
CA CYS A 621 -51.37 72.24 -41.76
C CYS A 621 -50.43 71.22 -42.40
N VAL A 622 -49.36 70.81 -41.71
CA VAL A 622 -48.41 69.77 -42.18
C VAL A 622 -48.29 68.63 -41.17
N PRO A 623 -48.08 67.38 -41.61
CA PRO A 623 -47.78 66.26 -40.70
C PRO A 623 -46.36 66.41 -40.14
N VAL A 624 -46.19 66.06 -38.86
CA VAL A 624 -44.94 66.28 -38.12
C VAL A 624 -44.46 65.03 -37.38
N VAL A 625 -43.16 64.97 -37.10
CA VAL A 625 -42.55 63.93 -36.28
C VAL A 625 -41.71 64.57 -35.16
N SER A 626 -41.86 64.09 -33.93
CA SER A 626 -41.15 64.62 -32.76
C SER A 626 -40.89 63.55 -31.69
N GLU A 627 -40.22 63.92 -30.59
CA GLU A 627 -39.87 63.01 -29.49
C GLU A 627 -40.50 63.43 -28.15
N VAL A 628 -41.43 62.61 -27.68
CA VAL A 628 -42.16 62.81 -26.43
C VAL A 628 -41.55 61.96 -25.32
N ALA A 629 -41.35 62.57 -24.15
CA ALA A 629 -40.90 61.88 -22.94
C ALA A 629 -42.06 61.76 -21.95
N VAL A 630 -42.37 60.54 -21.53
CA VAL A 630 -43.43 60.22 -20.56
C VAL A 630 -42.77 59.69 -19.29
N THR A 631 -42.89 60.42 -18.19
CA THR A 631 -42.27 60.07 -16.90
C THR A 631 -43.30 59.47 -15.95
N PHE A 632 -43.07 58.24 -15.52
CA PHE A 632 -43.82 57.57 -14.47
C PHE A 632 -43.15 57.83 -13.12
N ARG A 633 -43.92 58.43 -12.21
CA ARG A 633 -43.58 58.55 -10.78
C ARG A 633 -44.57 57.74 -9.95
N LEU A 634 -44.21 57.39 -8.72
CA LEU A 634 -45.09 56.67 -7.81
C LEU A 634 -46.31 57.55 -7.43
N PRO A 635 -47.55 57.03 -7.57
CA PRO A 635 -48.77 57.72 -7.14
C PRO A 635 -49.14 57.43 -5.67
#